data_AF-A0AAW5KG25-F1
#
_entry.id   AF-A0AAW5KG25-F1
#
_cell.length_a   1.000
_cell.length_b   1.000
_cell.length_c   1.000
_cell.angle_alpha   90.00
_cell.angle_beta   90.00
_cell.angle_gamma   90.00
#
_symmetry.space_group_name_H-M   'P 1'
#
loop_
_entity.id
_entity.type
_entity.pdbx_description
1 polymer ?
#
loop_
_entity_poly.entity_id
_entity_poly.type
_entity_poly.pdbx_seq_one_letter_code
_entity_poly.pdbx_strand_id
1 'polypeptide(L)'
;MGKRAMRALYALEQNRVLSSIKKGFITLVPLLMVGAFALLLRSFPLPAFQAALPTLWGGALDRFLACVGESTFGLLSIFVAGAVGFHYAGACREGDLFTQVTAMALSVACFVATFGQSAPAERLAGFGSTGVFTALLCAVAGTKLFVFLGEHAPRRFRFSTAGADEGFRAAMGGIAPALLCVAVFAAGNLALDWLAGVASLNELITAGASALFSRAGNDLSGGILFTALQGTLWMFGIHGGNALDQVATRLFVPANADPTAVVCKSFLDNFALIGGCGATICLLLALLLFSRSKDDRRLAGASLPFGLFGINEILVYGLPVILNPIYLIPFILVPICSLCIAYFATWVGFLPVVTKTVAWTTPVLFSGYIAVDSWRGAAVQLVIVAVGTAIYAPFVKLSDRVRSGREQEMLRALTDAFQAGERAGERPRFLDRGGQLGAAAKQLASRLRADLQSGAVPFWYQPQVDADGHAFGAESLLRWRFGGQLVYPPLAISLAQEEGVYGQLTELALQRACRAAGAFRAALGRPFSVSVNLTATQLDDPALVEQIIAMAQGAGVRPGGLGLEVTEETTLIDREHVSENIGRLWAAGIPVSVDDFSMGHTSLRYLQENPFRYVKLDGSLVRQVTENARSREIVSSLVSLGTGLSFDTVAEQVETAQVRDALIALGCTRFQGYLYSPAVPLEECLAFCREEPWR
;
A
#
# COMPACT_ATOMS: atom_id res chain seq x y z
N MET A 1 18.94 13.61 -3.27
CA MET A 1 18.06 14.44 -2.41
C MET A 1 18.65 14.47 -1.01
N GLY A 2 18.81 15.65 -0.39
CA GLY A 2 19.36 15.75 0.96
C GLY A 2 18.36 15.30 2.05
N LYS A 3 18.86 14.88 3.23
CA LYS A 3 18.04 14.41 4.37
C LYS A 3 16.93 15.40 4.78
N ARG A 4 17.15 16.71 4.63
CA ARG A 4 16.16 17.77 4.96
C ARG A 4 14.95 17.77 4.01
N ALA A 5 15.19 17.63 2.70
CA ALA A 5 14.12 17.57 1.71
C ALA A 5 13.25 16.31 1.91
N MET A 6 13.88 15.19 2.30
CA MET A 6 13.18 13.95 2.60
C MET A 6 12.30 14.06 3.85
N ARG A 7 12.80 14.71 4.92
CA ARG A 7 11.99 15.01 6.12
C ARG A 7 10.80 15.93 5.82
N ALA A 8 10.98 16.96 4.99
CA ALA A 8 9.89 17.84 4.59
C ALA A 8 8.80 17.10 3.80
N LEU A 9 9.20 16.17 2.93
CA LEU A 9 8.31 15.27 2.20
C LEU A 9 7.47 14.40 3.15
N TYR A 10 8.13 13.79 4.14
CA TYR A 10 7.46 12.98 5.15
C TYR A 10 6.49 13.80 6.02
N ALA A 11 6.87 15.02 6.40
CA ALA A 11 6.00 15.91 7.18
C ALA A 11 4.73 16.32 6.41
N LEU A 12 4.84 16.54 5.10
CA LEU A 12 3.70 16.82 4.22
C LEU A 12 2.75 15.63 4.11
N GLU A 13 3.27 14.42 3.87
CA GLU A 13 2.44 13.21 3.80
C GLU A 13 1.78 12.84 5.15
N GLN A 14 2.43 13.20 6.26
CA GLN A 14 1.90 12.98 7.62
C GLN A 14 0.89 14.04 8.06
N ASN A 15 0.63 15.07 7.24
CA ASN A 15 -0.39 16.06 7.55
C ASN A 15 -1.78 15.40 7.52
N ARG A 16 -2.49 15.49 8.65
CA ARG A 16 -3.83 14.90 8.82
C ARG A 16 -4.82 15.38 7.76
N VAL A 17 -4.80 16.67 7.42
CA VAL A 17 -5.70 17.26 6.42
C VAL A 17 -5.45 16.62 5.06
N LEU A 18 -4.19 16.62 4.61
CA LEU A 18 -3.79 16.11 3.30
C LEU A 18 -4.07 14.61 3.16
N SER A 19 -3.79 13.84 4.21
CA SER A 19 -4.09 12.41 4.28
C SER A 19 -5.60 12.13 4.19
N SER A 20 -6.43 12.92 4.89
CA SER A 20 -7.88 12.76 4.85
C SER A 20 -8.50 13.19 3.52
N ILE A 21 -7.98 14.24 2.87
CA ILE A 21 -8.38 14.62 1.51
C ILE A 21 -8.12 13.47 0.55
N LYS A 22 -6.89 12.92 0.56
CA LYS A 22 -6.51 11.78 -0.27
C LYS A 22 -7.43 10.57 -0.04
N LYS A 23 -7.68 10.20 1.22
CA LYS A 23 -8.59 9.08 1.55
C LYS A 23 -10.01 9.35 1.07
N GLY A 24 -10.52 10.57 1.21
CA GLY A 24 -11.82 10.98 0.69
C GLY A 24 -11.94 10.74 -0.82
N PHE A 25 -10.97 11.21 -1.61
CA PHE A 25 -10.96 10.96 -3.05
C PHE A 25 -10.85 9.46 -3.41
N ILE A 26 -9.99 8.71 -2.71
CA ILE A 26 -9.85 7.25 -2.93
C ILE A 26 -11.18 6.53 -2.70
N THR A 27 -11.92 6.88 -1.66
CA THR A 27 -13.26 6.31 -1.39
C THR A 27 -14.25 6.60 -2.53
N LEU A 28 -14.08 7.71 -3.25
CA LEU A 28 -14.96 8.12 -4.34
C LEU A 28 -14.58 7.55 -5.71
N VAL A 29 -13.38 7.00 -5.89
CA VAL A 29 -12.90 6.48 -7.19
C VAL A 29 -13.91 5.56 -7.89
N PRO A 30 -14.55 4.57 -7.23
CA PRO A 30 -15.54 3.72 -7.90
C PRO A 30 -16.70 4.52 -8.50
N LEU A 31 -17.19 5.53 -7.79
CA LEU A 31 -18.28 6.40 -8.24
C LEU A 31 -17.85 7.32 -9.39
N LEU A 32 -16.64 7.87 -9.32
CA LEU A 32 -16.06 8.68 -10.41
C LEU A 32 -15.91 7.85 -11.69
N MET A 33 -15.54 6.58 -11.56
CA MET A 33 -15.41 5.69 -12.72
C MET A 33 -16.74 5.44 -13.40
N VAL A 34 -17.83 5.26 -12.66
CA VAL A 34 -19.18 5.13 -13.25
C VAL A 34 -19.53 6.35 -14.11
N GLY A 35 -19.26 7.57 -13.62
CA GLY A 35 -19.45 8.80 -14.37
C GLY A 35 -18.56 8.91 -15.60
N ALA A 36 -17.27 8.59 -15.43
CA ALA A 36 -16.28 8.63 -16.51
C ALA A 36 -16.63 7.66 -17.64
N PHE A 37 -17.14 6.45 -17.32
CA PHE A 37 -17.62 5.49 -18.30
C PHE A 37 -18.83 5.98 -19.07
N ALA A 38 -19.81 6.56 -18.37
CA ALA A 38 -20.99 7.11 -19.02
C ALA A 38 -20.62 8.24 -19.99
N LEU A 39 -19.70 9.11 -19.57
CA LEU A 39 -19.18 10.18 -20.41
C LEU A 39 -18.38 9.67 -21.60
N LEU A 40 -17.52 8.67 -21.41
CA LEU A 40 -16.75 8.03 -22.48
C LEU A 40 -17.66 7.44 -23.55
N LEU A 41 -18.69 6.71 -23.15
CA LEU A 41 -19.65 6.13 -24.09
C LEU A 41 -20.40 7.24 -24.83
N ARG A 42 -20.86 8.27 -24.12
CA ARG A 42 -21.60 9.38 -24.74
C ARG A 42 -20.74 10.19 -25.73
N SER A 43 -19.46 10.35 -25.45
CA SER A 43 -18.51 11.11 -26.28
C SER A 43 -17.61 10.23 -27.15
N PHE A 44 -17.97 8.95 -27.34
CA PHE A 44 -17.12 7.99 -28.03
C PHE A 44 -16.81 8.46 -29.47
N PRO A 45 -15.53 8.54 -29.88
CA PRO A 45 -15.08 9.25 -31.08
C PRO A 45 -15.25 8.43 -32.37
N LEU A 46 -16.41 7.79 -32.54
CA LEU A 46 -16.82 7.16 -33.80
C LEU A 46 -17.99 7.94 -34.39
N PRO A 47 -17.84 8.58 -35.56
CA PRO A 47 -18.92 9.35 -36.19
C PRO A 47 -20.21 8.56 -36.40
N ALA A 48 -20.10 7.29 -36.79
CA ALA A 48 -21.25 6.40 -36.95
C ALA A 48 -21.99 6.16 -35.62
N PHE A 49 -21.24 5.99 -34.52
CA PHE A 49 -21.82 5.83 -33.20
C PHE A 49 -22.49 7.13 -32.72
N GLN A 50 -21.83 8.27 -32.90
CA GLN A 50 -22.38 9.59 -32.53
C GLN A 50 -23.65 9.94 -33.32
N ALA A 51 -23.73 9.57 -34.60
CA ALA A 51 -24.95 9.74 -35.41
C ALA A 51 -26.08 8.80 -34.97
N ALA A 52 -25.75 7.56 -34.56
CA ALA A 52 -26.73 6.59 -34.11
C ALA A 52 -27.25 6.87 -32.70
N LEU A 53 -26.40 7.40 -31.79
CA LEU A 53 -26.69 7.55 -30.35
C LEU A 53 -28.01 8.28 -30.03
N PRO A 54 -28.38 9.40 -30.68
CA PRO A 54 -29.67 10.07 -30.46
C PRO A 54 -30.89 9.26 -30.90
N THR A 55 -30.70 8.28 -31.79
CA THR A 55 -31.79 7.47 -32.39
C THR A 55 -31.87 6.05 -31.82
N LEU A 56 -30.75 5.54 -31.27
CA LEU A 56 -30.67 4.22 -30.63
C LEU A 56 -31.69 4.10 -29.50
N TRP A 57 -32.57 3.10 -29.62
CA TRP A 57 -33.70 2.89 -28.70
C TRP A 57 -34.53 4.16 -28.44
N GLY A 58 -34.75 4.98 -29.48
CA GLY A 58 -35.51 6.24 -29.33
C GLY A 58 -34.82 7.26 -28.43
N GLY A 59 -33.49 7.30 -28.43
CA GLY A 59 -32.69 8.19 -27.59
C GLY A 59 -32.70 7.83 -26.11
N ALA A 60 -33.18 6.63 -25.74
CA ALA A 60 -33.16 6.17 -24.36
C ALA A 60 -31.72 5.96 -23.85
N LEU A 61 -30.81 5.49 -24.71
CA LEU A 61 -29.41 5.26 -24.35
C LEU A 61 -28.69 6.57 -24.01
N ASP A 62 -28.80 7.61 -24.84
CA ASP A 62 -28.19 8.92 -24.55
C ASP A 62 -28.71 9.51 -23.23
N ARG A 63 -30.04 9.48 -23.03
CA ARG A 63 -30.67 9.96 -21.78
C ARG A 63 -30.24 9.16 -20.57
N PHE A 64 -30.09 7.84 -20.71
CA PHE A 64 -29.58 6.98 -19.65
C PHE A 64 -28.13 7.34 -19.28
N LEU A 65 -27.24 7.43 -20.28
CA LEU A 65 -25.84 7.80 -20.07
C LEU A 65 -25.71 9.21 -19.48
N ALA A 66 -26.52 10.16 -19.95
CA ALA A 66 -26.59 11.50 -19.37
C ALA A 66 -27.04 11.46 -17.91
N CYS A 67 -28.09 10.70 -17.58
CA CYS A 67 -28.57 10.54 -16.22
C CYS A 67 -27.50 9.95 -15.29
N VAL A 68 -26.77 8.92 -15.75
CA VAL A 68 -25.65 8.33 -14.99
C VAL A 68 -24.52 9.34 -14.78
N GLY A 69 -24.16 10.10 -15.81
CA GLY A 69 -23.14 11.15 -15.73
C GLY A 69 -23.52 12.28 -14.77
N GLU A 70 -24.75 12.80 -14.85
CA GLU A 70 -25.25 13.85 -13.97
C GLU A 70 -25.39 13.38 -12.52
N SER A 71 -25.84 12.14 -12.30
CA SER A 71 -25.96 11.55 -10.95
C SER A 71 -24.61 11.33 -10.26
N THR A 72 -23.51 11.35 -11.02
CA THR A 72 -22.15 11.16 -10.52
C THR A 72 -21.37 12.47 -10.50
N PHE A 73 -21.03 13.03 -11.66
CA PHE A 73 -20.25 14.28 -11.75
C PHE A 73 -21.05 15.52 -11.34
N GLY A 74 -22.37 15.52 -11.49
CA GLY A 74 -23.24 16.63 -11.09
C GLY A 74 -23.39 16.79 -9.57
N LEU A 75 -23.00 15.79 -8.78
CA LEU A 75 -23.01 15.82 -7.31
C LEU A 75 -21.61 15.65 -6.70
N LEU A 76 -20.56 15.77 -7.52
CA LEU A 76 -19.18 15.50 -7.12
C LEU A 76 -18.76 16.27 -5.87
N SER A 77 -19.08 17.56 -5.77
CA SER A 77 -18.70 18.38 -4.62
C SER A 77 -19.38 17.92 -3.33
N ILE A 78 -20.61 17.43 -3.40
CA ILE A 78 -21.32 16.88 -2.25
C ILE A 78 -20.64 15.61 -1.75
N PHE A 79 -20.31 14.70 -2.68
CA PHE A 79 -19.60 13.47 -2.34
C PHE A 79 -18.22 13.76 -1.72
N VAL A 80 -17.47 14.72 -2.28
CA VAL A 80 -16.17 15.16 -1.74
C VAL A 80 -16.33 15.76 -0.35
N ALA A 81 -17.30 16.65 -0.13
CA ALA A 81 -17.53 17.27 1.17
C ALA A 81 -17.79 16.21 2.26
N GLY A 82 -18.67 15.25 1.98
CA GLY A 82 -18.98 14.17 2.89
C GLY A 82 -17.79 13.24 3.14
N ALA A 83 -17.17 12.72 2.08
CA ALA A 83 -16.09 11.75 2.19
C ALA A 83 -14.86 12.32 2.91
N VAL A 84 -14.46 13.56 2.58
CA VAL A 84 -13.34 14.23 3.26
C VAL A 84 -13.69 14.57 4.71
N GLY A 85 -14.93 15.02 4.98
CA GLY A 85 -15.41 15.28 6.35
C GLY A 85 -15.34 14.03 7.23
N PHE A 86 -15.80 12.88 6.71
CA PHE A 86 -15.73 11.58 7.38
C PHE A 86 -14.29 11.18 7.74
N HIS A 87 -13.38 11.22 6.76
CA HIS A 87 -11.98 10.82 6.96
C HIS A 87 -11.19 11.81 7.80
N TYR A 88 -11.53 13.09 7.76
CA TYR A 88 -10.87 14.11 8.58
C TYR A 88 -11.32 14.06 10.03
N ALA A 89 -12.61 13.81 10.30
CA ALA A 89 -13.10 13.55 11.64
C ALA A 89 -12.41 12.34 12.28
N GLY A 90 -12.24 11.25 11.53
CA GLY A 90 -11.51 10.07 12.01
C GLY A 90 -10.03 10.31 12.31
N ALA A 91 -9.39 11.22 11.57
CA ALA A 91 -8.02 11.64 11.85
C ALA A 91 -7.91 12.59 13.07
N CYS A 92 -9.00 13.24 13.44
CA CYS A 92 -9.09 14.04 14.67
C CYS A 92 -9.42 13.16 15.89
N ARG A 93 -10.33 12.19 15.74
CA ARG A 93 -10.80 11.27 16.79
C ARG A 93 -10.83 9.83 16.26
N GLU A 94 -9.76 9.07 16.50
CA GLU A 94 -9.67 7.68 16.06
C GLU A 94 -10.70 6.81 16.80
N GLY A 95 -11.43 5.96 16.07
CA GLY A 95 -12.40 5.01 16.63
C GLY A 95 -13.80 5.55 16.91
N ASP A 96 -14.05 6.86 16.74
CA ASP A 96 -15.35 7.49 17.01
C ASP A 96 -16.21 7.59 15.73
N LEU A 97 -16.89 6.48 15.39
CA LEU A 97 -17.75 6.40 14.20
C LEU A 97 -18.89 7.43 14.21
N PHE A 98 -19.43 7.73 15.40
CA PHE A 98 -20.51 8.71 15.55
C PHE A 98 -20.06 10.11 15.11
N THR A 99 -18.89 10.56 15.59
CA THR A 99 -18.32 11.85 15.17
C THR A 99 -18.01 11.86 13.67
N GLN A 100 -17.52 10.74 13.11
CA GLN A 100 -17.24 10.64 11.68
C GLN A 100 -18.48 10.79 10.79
N VAL A 101 -19.56 10.07 11.10
CA VAL A 101 -20.82 10.13 10.33
C VAL A 101 -21.48 11.50 10.49
N THR A 102 -21.44 12.08 11.69
CA THR A 102 -21.98 13.42 11.94
C THR A 102 -21.21 14.48 11.17
N ALA A 103 -19.87 14.41 11.18
CA ALA A 103 -19.02 15.33 10.43
C ALA A 103 -19.20 15.21 8.91
N MET A 104 -19.47 14.01 8.39
CA MET A 104 -19.82 13.78 6.98
C MET A 104 -21.06 14.59 6.60
N ALA A 105 -22.17 14.41 7.32
CA ALA A 105 -23.42 15.11 7.05
C ALA A 105 -23.28 16.63 7.24
N LEU A 106 -22.56 17.03 8.30
CA LEU A 106 -22.32 18.44 8.60
C LEU A 106 -21.47 19.13 7.53
N SER A 107 -20.44 18.45 7.01
CA SER A 107 -19.59 18.99 5.94
C SER A 107 -20.41 19.30 4.68
N VAL A 108 -21.36 18.42 4.34
CA VAL A 108 -22.31 18.66 3.24
C VAL A 108 -23.22 19.85 3.56
N ALA A 109 -23.76 19.95 4.78
CA ALA A 109 -24.60 21.09 5.18
C ALA A 109 -23.84 22.42 5.13
N CYS A 110 -22.61 22.46 5.64
CA CYS A 110 -21.73 23.63 5.57
C CYS A 110 -21.43 24.01 4.11
N PHE A 111 -21.18 23.03 3.23
CA PHE A 111 -20.98 23.28 1.81
C PHE A 111 -22.23 23.88 1.14
N VAL A 112 -23.41 23.29 1.34
CA VAL A 112 -24.66 23.81 0.77
C VAL A 112 -24.97 25.22 1.27
N ALA A 113 -24.65 25.52 2.54
CA ALA A 113 -24.79 26.86 3.10
C ALA A 113 -23.95 27.94 2.36
N THR A 114 -22.90 27.55 1.62
CA THR A 114 -22.09 28.48 0.82
C THR A 114 -22.72 28.89 -0.52
N PHE A 115 -23.91 28.36 -0.84
CA PHE A 115 -24.70 28.71 -2.03
C PHE A 115 -26.09 29.25 -1.65
N GLY A 116 -26.24 29.75 -0.41
CA GLY A 116 -27.52 30.25 0.11
C GLY A 116 -28.11 31.35 -0.76
N GLN A 117 -27.26 32.21 -1.31
CA GLN A 117 -27.65 33.34 -2.18
C GLN A 117 -27.64 33.02 -3.69
N SER A 118 -27.04 31.91 -4.12
CA SER A 118 -26.95 31.57 -5.54
C SER A 118 -28.30 31.19 -6.14
N ALA A 119 -28.50 31.51 -7.42
CA ALA A 119 -29.69 31.08 -8.16
C ALA A 119 -29.77 29.54 -8.20
N PRO A 120 -30.98 28.93 -8.31
CA PRO A 120 -31.14 27.47 -8.26
C PRO A 120 -30.26 26.71 -9.29
N ALA A 121 -30.16 27.23 -10.52
CA ALA A 121 -29.35 26.62 -11.57
C ALA A 121 -27.84 26.70 -11.27
N GLU A 122 -27.36 27.85 -10.78
CA GLU A 122 -25.96 28.04 -10.40
C GLU A 122 -25.59 27.19 -9.18
N ARG A 123 -26.50 27.06 -8.22
CA ARG A 123 -26.36 26.19 -7.06
C ARG A 123 -26.20 24.72 -7.49
N LEU A 124 -27.06 24.24 -8.39
CA LEU A 124 -26.97 22.88 -8.95
C LEU A 124 -25.65 22.69 -9.71
N ALA A 125 -25.24 23.64 -10.55
CA ALA A 125 -23.95 23.60 -11.23
C ALA A 125 -22.76 23.58 -10.24
N GLY A 126 -22.89 24.30 -9.12
CA GLY A 126 -21.95 24.33 -8.01
C GLY A 126 -21.79 22.97 -7.31
N PHE A 127 -22.83 22.13 -7.28
CA PHE A 127 -22.74 20.79 -6.69
C PHE A 127 -21.90 19.81 -7.52
N GLY A 128 -21.72 20.12 -8.80
CA GLY A 128 -20.89 19.34 -9.72
C GLY A 128 -19.40 19.52 -9.47
N SER A 129 -18.60 19.51 -10.52
CA SER A 129 -17.14 19.62 -10.40
C SER A 129 -16.61 21.01 -10.04
N THR A 130 -17.43 22.05 -10.23
CA THR A 130 -17.03 23.45 -10.01
C THR A 130 -16.91 23.80 -8.52
N GLY A 131 -17.73 23.22 -7.64
CA GLY A 131 -17.70 23.47 -6.21
C GLY A 131 -16.68 22.68 -5.41
N VAL A 132 -15.85 21.82 -6.04
CA VAL A 132 -15.01 20.83 -5.33
C VAL A 132 -14.04 21.51 -4.36
N PHE A 133 -13.49 22.66 -4.73
CA PHE A 133 -12.63 23.43 -3.82
C PHE A 133 -13.38 23.92 -2.58
N THR A 134 -14.57 24.51 -2.78
CA THR A 134 -15.42 24.97 -1.69
C THR A 134 -15.82 23.81 -0.80
N ALA A 135 -16.12 22.64 -1.38
CA ALA A 135 -16.40 21.40 -0.64
C ALA A 135 -15.23 20.95 0.22
N LEU A 136 -13.99 20.97 -0.30
CA LEU A 136 -12.78 20.64 0.48
C LEU A 136 -12.58 21.60 1.66
N LEU A 137 -12.74 22.90 1.43
CA LEU A 137 -12.63 23.91 2.48
C LEU A 137 -13.70 23.70 3.56
N CYS A 138 -14.96 23.50 3.16
CA CYS A 138 -16.06 23.26 4.08
C CYS A 138 -15.87 21.96 4.87
N ALA A 139 -15.41 20.89 4.22
CA ALA A 139 -15.14 19.62 4.87
C ALA A 139 -14.07 19.74 5.96
N VAL A 140 -12.96 20.42 5.67
CA VAL A 140 -11.86 20.56 6.63
C VAL A 140 -12.22 21.56 7.73
N ALA A 141 -12.66 22.77 7.37
CA ALA A 141 -12.93 23.83 8.34
C ALA A 141 -14.18 23.55 9.17
N GLY A 142 -15.26 23.04 8.55
CA GLY A 142 -16.49 22.66 9.24
C GLY A 142 -16.27 21.51 10.21
N THR A 143 -15.60 20.45 9.78
CA THR A 143 -15.26 19.33 10.68
C THR A 143 -14.33 19.78 11.81
N LYS A 144 -13.31 20.62 11.54
CA LYS A 144 -12.41 21.13 12.58
C LYS A 144 -13.17 21.93 13.63
N LEU A 145 -14.06 22.82 13.17
CA LEU A 145 -14.90 23.63 14.06
C LEU A 145 -15.82 22.74 14.89
N PHE A 146 -16.45 21.74 14.28
CA PHE A 146 -17.33 20.80 14.96
C PHE A 146 -16.64 20.04 16.09
N VAL A 147 -15.46 19.45 15.80
CA VAL A 147 -14.66 18.74 16.80
C VAL A 147 -14.23 19.69 17.91
N PHE A 148 -13.73 20.87 17.55
CA PHE A 148 -13.30 21.89 18.53
C PHE A 148 -14.45 22.28 19.48
N LEU A 149 -15.63 22.54 18.93
CA LEU A 149 -16.82 22.89 19.72
C LEU A 149 -17.28 21.72 20.59
N GLY A 150 -17.25 20.48 20.12
CA GLY A 150 -17.59 19.31 20.93
C GLY A 150 -16.68 19.16 22.17
N GLU A 151 -15.38 19.41 21.99
CA GLU A 151 -14.38 19.31 23.07
C GLU A 151 -14.47 20.48 24.06
N HIS A 152 -14.72 21.70 23.57
CA HIS A 152 -14.62 22.93 24.35
C HIS A 152 -15.98 23.56 24.74
N ALA A 153 -17.10 22.98 24.32
CA ALA A 153 -18.41 23.49 24.67
C ALA A 153 -18.63 23.50 26.21
N PRO A 154 -19.17 24.61 26.77
CA PRO A 154 -19.49 24.69 28.18
C PRO A 154 -20.43 23.56 28.63
N ARG A 155 -20.24 23.03 29.86
CA ARG A 155 -21.03 21.90 30.39
C ARG A 155 -22.55 22.11 30.34
N ARG A 156 -23.04 23.36 30.38
CA ARG A 156 -24.47 23.70 30.25
C ARG A 156 -25.10 23.32 28.90
N PHE A 157 -24.29 23.13 27.86
CA PHE A 157 -24.72 22.70 26.54
C PHE A 157 -24.48 21.20 26.29
N ARG A 158 -23.98 20.47 27.29
CA ARG A 158 -23.80 19.02 27.23
C ARG A 158 -25.04 18.34 27.81
N PHE A 159 -25.77 17.63 26.95
CA PHE A 159 -26.93 16.85 27.36
C PHE A 159 -26.49 15.73 28.32
N SER A 160 -27.03 15.71 29.53
CA SER A 160 -26.67 14.75 30.58
C SER A 160 -27.92 14.27 31.30
N THR A 161 -28.60 13.30 30.71
CA THR A 161 -29.62 12.51 31.40
C THR A 161 -29.02 11.19 31.88
N ALA A 162 -29.20 10.86 33.16
CA ALA A 162 -28.79 9.57 33.70
C ALA A 162 -29.68 8.47 33.10
N GLY A 163 -29.07 7.41 32.55
CA GLY A 163 -29.78 6.26 31.97
C GLY A 163 -30.05 6.32 30.47
N ALA A 164 -29.67 7.39 29.76
CA ALA A 164 -29.76 7.42 28.30
C ALA A 164 -28.61 6.64 27.64
N ASP A 165 -28.94 5.95 26.54
CA ASP A 165 -27.98 5.29 25.66
C ASP A 165 -26.83 6.22 25.25
N GLU A 166 -25.62 5.67 25.14
CA GLU A 166 -24.40 6.43 24.85
C GLU A 166 -24.49 7.12 23.47
N GLY A 167 -25.09 6.46 22.48
CA GLY A 167 -25.34 7.01 21.15
C GLY A 167 -26.32 8.17 21.18
N PHE A 168 -27.41 8.05 21.94
CA PHE A 168 -28.40 9.13 22.09
C PHE A 168 -27.79 10.38 22.77
N ARG A 169 -26.97 10.18 23.80
CA ARG A 169 -26.25 11.28 24.46
C ARG A 169 -25.29 11.99 23.52
N ALA A 170 -24.54 11.24 22.70
CA ALA A 170 -23.65 11.81 21.69
C ALA A 170 -24.43 12.62 20.65
N ALA A 171 -25.57 12.10 20.18
CA ALA A 171 -26.48 12.79 19.26
C ALA A 171 -26.98 14.13 19.80
N MET A 172 -27.52 14.13 21.02
CA MET A 172 -28.03 15.35 21.66
C MET A 172 -26.91 16.36 21.95
N GLY A 173 -25.73 15.88 22.37
CA GLY A 173 -24.55 16.73 22.60
C GLY A 173 -23.99 17.37 21.32
N GLY A 174 -24.22 16.76 20.15
CA GLY A 174 -23.75 17.26 18.85
C GLY A 174 -24.59 18.39 18.25
N ILE A 175 -25.81 18.62 18.73
CA ILE A 175 -26.76 19.59 18.13
C ILE A 175 -26.21 21.01 18.12
N ALA A 176 -25.76 21.52 19.29
CA ALA A 176 -25.27 22.89 19.39
C ALA A 176 -23.99 23.14 18.56
N PRO A 177 -22.96 22.26 18.62
CA PRO A 177 -21.81 22.33 17.72
C PRO A 177 -22.19 22.34 16.23
N ALA A 178 -23.11 21.46 15.81
CA ALA A 178 -23.55 21.38 14.42
C ALA A 178 -24.28 22.66 13.98
N LEU A 179 -25.20 23.18 14.79
CA LEU A 179 -25.92 24.43 14.53
C LEU A 179 -24.97 25.60 14.35
N LEU A 180 -23.99 25.75 15.26
CA LEU A 180 -23.01 26.84 15.18
C LEU A 180 -22.12 26.71 13.94
N CYS A 181 -21.73 25.48 13.56
CA CYS A 181 -20.97 25.26 12.34
C CYS A 181 -21.74 25.73 11.10
N VAL A 182 -22.98 25.28 10.90
CA VAL A 182 -23.78 25.71 9.74
C VAL A 182 -24.01 27.21 9.75
N ALA A 183 -24.31 27.80 10.91
CA ALA A 183 -24.50 29.23 11.06
C ALA A 183 -23.27 30.05 10.66
N VAL A 184 -22.05 29.61 11.01
CA VAL A 184 -20.80 30.29 10.63
C VAL A 184 -20.61 30.29 9.11
N PHE A 185 -20.86 29.18 8.42
CA PHE A 185 -20.71 29.11 6.97
C PHE A 185 -21.80 29.90 6.23
N ALA A 186 -23.04 29.85 6.72
CA ALA A 186 -24.13 30.67 6.18
C ALA A 186 -23.84 32.17 6.35
N ALA A 187 -23.40 32.60 7.54
CA ALA A 187 -22.99 33.98 7.79
C ALA A 187 -21.80 34.39 6.91
N GLY A 188 -20.84 33.48 6.69
CA GLY A 188 -19.73 33.70 5.76
C GLY A 188 -20.19 33.92 4.32
N ASN A 189 -21.19 33.18 3.83
CA ASN A 189 -21.76 33.41 2.50
C ASN A 189 -22.45 34.76 2.39
N LEU A 190 -23.22 35.17 3.42
CA LEU A 190 -23.82 36.51 3.48
C LEU A 190 -22.77 37.62 3.49
N ALA A 191 -21.66 37.41 4.20
CA ALA A 191 -20.56 38.36 4.24
C ALA A 191 -19.83 38.48 2.89
N LEU A 192 -19.71 37.39 2.13
CA LEU A 192 -19.11 37.41 0.79
C LEU A 192 -19.93 38.27 -0.18
N ASP A 193 -21.25 38.13 -0.16
CA ASP A 193 -22.14 38.98 -0.96
C ASP A 193 -21.99 40.45 -0.57
N TRP A 194 -22.01 40.74 0.74
CA TRP A 194 -21.90 42.12 1.23
C TRP A 194 -20.54 42.77 0.95
N LEU A 195 -19.43 42.03 1.07
CA LEU A 195 -18.07 42.58 0.93
C LEU A 195 -17.54 42.57 -0.50
N ALA A 196 -17.85 41.53 -1.27
CA ALA A 196 -17.27 41.28 -2.58
C ALA A 196 -18.30 41.27 -3.72
N GLY A 197 -19.60 41.38 -3.42
CA GLY A 197 -20.67 41.39 -4.43
C GLY A 197 -20.79 40.09 -5.21
N VAL A 198 -20.39 38.96 -4.60
CA VAL A 198 -20.39 37.63 -5.23
C VAL A 198 -21.28 36.68 -4.45
N ALA A 199 -22.07 35.88 -5.16
CA ALA A 199 -23.07 35.00 -4.54
C ALA A 199 -22.45 33.72 -3.94
N SER A 200 -21.21 33.39 -4.31
CA SER A 200 -20.53 32.19 -3.83
C SER A 200 -19.00 32.34 -3.82
N LEU A 201 -18.34 31.46 -3.07
CA LEU A 201 -16.88 31.37 -3.08
C LEU A 201 -16.33 30.97 -4.46
N ASN A 202 -17.08 30.18 -5.23
CA ASN A 202 -16.67 29.74 -6.57
C ASN A 202 -16.61 30.91 -7.56
N GLU A 203 -17.58 31.81 -7.46
CA GLU A 203 -17.60 33.03 -8.26
C GLU A 203 -16.42 33.95 -7.93
N LEU A 204 -16.07 34.09 -6.64
CA LEU A 204 -14.88 34.82 -6.21
C LEU A 204 -13.60 34.26 -6.83
N ILE A 205 -13.44 32.93 -6.83
CA ILE A 205 -12.28 32.25 -7.43
C ILE A 205 -12.23 32.47 -8.94
N THR A 206 -13.37 32.33 -9.60
CA THR A 206 -13.49 32.51 -11.06
C THR A 206 -13.18 33.96 -11.46
N ALA A 207 -13.67 34.94 -10.70
CA ALA A 207 -13.38 36.35 -10.90
C ALA A 207 -11.89 36.65 -10.69
N GLY A 208 -11.29 36.13 -9.61
CA GLY A 208 -9.86 36.29 -9.32
C GLY A 208 -8.97 35.66 -10.39
N ALA A 209 -9.30 34.45 -10.85
CA ALA A 209 -8.60 33.79 -11.94
C ALA A 209 -8.73 34.62 -13.23
N SER A 210 -9.95 35.02 -13.61
CA SER A 210 -10.18 35.84 -14.81
C SER A 210 -9.38 37.16 -14.79
N ALA A 211 -9.26 37.81 -13.63
CA ALA A 211 -8.48 39.03 -13.45
C ALA A 211 -6.96 38.81 -13.62
N LEU A 212 -6.45 37.62 -13.29
CA LEU A 212 -5.05 37.27 -13.54
C LEU A 212 -4.76 37.16 -15.05
N PHE A 213 -5.68 36.59 -15.81
CA PHE A 213 -5.52 36.33 -17.25
C PHE A 213 -5.79 37.53 -18.15
N SER A 214 -6.56 38.52 -17.70
CA SER A 214 -6.77 39.77 -18.46
C SER A 214 -5.46 40.53 -18.75
N ARG A 215 -4.39 40.24 -18.00
CA ARG A 215 -3.04 40.81 -18.19
C ARG A 215 -2.12 39.97 -19.08
N ALA A 216 -2.40 38.68 -19.26
CA ALA A 216 -1.49 37.72 -19.90
C ALA A 216 -1.79 37.47 -21.40
N GLY A 217 -2.96 37.88 -21.89
CA GLY A 217 -3.35 37.66 -23.30
C GLY A 217 -3.68 36.19 -23.62
N ASN A 218 -3.96 35.91 -24.90
CA ASN A 218 -4.36 34.59 -25.42
C ASN A 218 -3.25 33.92 -26.27
N ASP A 219 -1.99 34.31 -26.06
CA ASP A 219 -0.83 33.81 -26.80
C ASP A 219 -0.12 32.65 -26.06
N LEU A 220 1.13 32.34 -26.45
CA LEU A 220 1.92 31.31 -25.79
C LEU A 220 2.10 31.57 -24.29
N SER A 221 2.27 32.82 -23.88
CA SER A 221 2.48 33.17 -22.47
C SER A 221 1.21 32.93 -21.64
N GLY A 222 0.04 33.28 -22.19
CA GLY A 222 -1.26 32.94 -21.63
C GLY A 222 -1.47 31.42 -21.52
N GLY A 223 -1.11 30.66 -22.56
CA GLY A 223 -1.18 29.19 -22.56
C GLY A 223 -0.29 28.54 -21.50
N ILE A 224 0.94 29.03 -21.31
CA ILE A 224 1.88 28.56 -20.28
C ILE A 224 1.32 28.85 -18.89
N LEU A 225 0.88 30.09 -18.64
CA LEU A 225 0.30 30.49 -17.36
C LEU A 225 -0.93 29.65 -17.01
N PHE A 226 -1.82 29.44 -17.99
CA PHE A 226 -3.03 28.64 -17.81
C PHE A 226 -2.70 27.20 -17.43
N THR A 227 -1.79 26.58 -18.18
CA THR A 227 -1.38 25.19 -17.98
C THR A 227 -0.65 25.01 -16.65
N ALA A 228 0.20 25.96 -16.26
CA ALA A 228 0.88 25.97 -14.97
C ALA A 228 -0.10 26.09 -13.79
N LEU A 229 -1.07 27.01 -13.90
CA LEU A 229 -2.10 27.20 -12.87
C LEU A 229 -2.98 25.96 -12.75
N GLN A 230 -3.41 25.38 -13.87
CA GLN A 230 -4.17 24.14 -13.89
C GLN A 230 -3.42 22.99 -13.20
N GLY A 231 -2.15 22.78 -13.52
CA GLY A 231 -1.32 21.75 -12.87
C GLY A 231 -1.13 21.99 -11.37
N THR A 232 -1.00 23.26 -10.97
CA THR A 232 -0.88 23.66 -9.56
C THR A 232 -2.17 23.39 -8.77
N LEU A 233 -3.34 23.65 -9.35
CA LEU A 233 -4.62 23.35 -8.71
C LEU A 233 -4.78 21.84 -8.45
N TRP A 234 -4.41 21.01 -9.41
CA TRP A 234 -4.40 19.55 -9.27
C TRP A 234 -3.53 19.06 -8.11
N MET A 235 -2.44 19.77 -7.77
CA MET A 235 -1.62 19.46 -6.60
C MET A 235 -2.43 19.44 -5.30
N PHE A 236 -3.38 20.37 -5.16
CA PHE A 236 -4.22 20.50 -3.98
C PHE A 236 -5.49 19.64 -4.05
N GLY A 237 -5.58 18.74 -5.04
CA GLY A 237 -6.78 17.93 -5.30
C GLY A 237 -7.92 18.74 -5.96
N ILE A 238 -7.62 19.93 -6.48
CA ILE A 238 -8.59 20.75 -7.20
C ILE A 238 -8.49 20.37 -8.68
N HIS A 239 -9.59 19.94 -9.28
CA HIS A 239 -9.61 19.57 -10.69
C HIS A 239 -9.43 20.81 -11.58
N GLY A 240 -8.18 21.21 -11.84
CA GLY A 240 -7.84 22.50 -12.45
C GLY A 240 -8.52 22.75 -13.80
N GLY A 241 -8.75 21.70 -14.60
CA GLY A 241 -9.46 21.83 -15.88
C GLY A 241 -10.92 22.26 -15.72
N ASN A 242 -11.59 21.86 -14.63
CA ASN A 242 -12.98 22.22 -14.36
C ASN A 242 -13.03 23.59 -13.64
N ALA A 243 -12.11 23.80 -12.69
CA ALA A 243 -12.02 25.05 -11.95
C ALA A 243 -11.70 26.26 -12.85
N LEU A 244 -10.97 26.03 -13.95
CA LEU A 244 -10.59 27.07 -14.90
C LEU A 244 -11.37 27.02 -16.22
N ASP A 245 -12.39 26.16 -16.37
CA ASP A 245 -13.08 26.01 -17.67
C ASP A 245 -13.77 27.30 -18.13
N GLN A 246 -14.42 28.02 -17.21
CA GLN A 246 -15.02 29.33 -17.52
C GLN A 246 -13.98 30.37 -17.91
N VAL A 247 -12.77 30.27 -17.36
CA VAL A 247 -11.65 31.14 -17.73
C VAL A 247 -11.12 30.73 -19.11
N ALA A 248 -10.99 29.42 -19.36
CA ALA A 248 -10.51 28.87 -20.61
C ALA A 248 -11.40 29.25 -21.79
N THR A 249 -12.72 29.13 -21.62
CA THR A 249 -13.73 29.46 -22.65
C THR A 249 -13.82 30.95 -22.96
N ARG A 250 -13.46 31.82 -21.99
CA ARG A 250 -13.39 33.28 -22.19
C ARG A 250 -12.05 33.71 -22.80
N LEU A 251 -10.95 33.09 -22.39
CA LEU A 251 -9.59 33.48 -22.76
C LEU A 251 -9.16 32.89 -24.10
N PHE A 252 -9.50 31.62 -24.35
CA PHE A 252 -9.10 30.89 -25.55
C PHE A 252 -10.29 30.71 -26.47
N VAL A 253 -10.17 31.28 -27.67
CA VAL A 253 -11.18 31.21 -28.72
C VAL A 253 -11.43 29.72 -29.10
N PRO A 254 -12.68 29.32 -29.41
CA PRO A 254 -12.94 28.01 -30.01
C PRO A 254 -12.08 27.79 -31.26
N ALA A 255 -11.65 26.55 -31.52
CA ALA A 255 -10.70 26.24 -32.61
C ALA A 255 -11.15 26.71 -34.01
N ASN A 256 -12.46 26.85 -34.21
CA ASN A 256 -13.09 27.26 -35.45
C ASN A 256 -13.35 28.76 -35.58
N ALA A 257 -13.11 29.56 -34.54
CA ALA A 257 -13.49 30.97 -34.52
C ALA A 257 -12.38 31.94 -34.93
N ASP A 258 -11.10 31.58 -34.79
CA ASP A 258 -9.97 32.34 -35.35
C ASP A 258 -8.90 31.37 -35.90
N PRO A 259 -8.80 31.22 -37.24
CA PRO A 259 -7.83 30.32 -37.88
C PRO A 259 -6.37 30.81 -37.80
N THR A 260 -6.11 31.99 -37.22
CA THR A 260 -4.76 32.53 -37.02
C THR A 260 -4.23 32.32 -35.61
N ALA A 261 -5.12 32.05 -34.65
CA ALA A 261 -4.74 31.81 -33.25
C ALA A 261 -4.16 30.39 -33.08
N VAL A 262 -2.86 30.31 -32.76
CA VAL A 262 -2.20 29.02 -32.50
C VAL A 262 -2.70 28.38 -31.21
N VAL A 263 -2.86 29.18 -30.15
CA VAL A 263 -3.28 28.70 -28.83
C VAL A 263 -4.80 28.86 -28.69
N CYS A 264 -5.53 27.79 -28.97
CA CYS A 264 -6.97 27.67 -28.74
C CYS A 264 -7.26 26.60 -27.67
N LYS A 265 -8.50 26.53 -27.17
CA LYS A 265 -8.87 25.52 -26.16
C LYS A 265 -8.57 24.09 -26.63
N SER A 266 -8.90 23.77 -27.89
CA SER A 266 -8.64 22.43 -28.43
C SER A 266 -7.15 22.16 -28.64
N PHE A 267 -6.33 23.18 -28.88
CA PHE A 267 -4.87 23.04 -28.92
C PHE A 267 -4.32 22.67 -27.53
N LEU A 268 -4.79 23.32 -26.47
CA LEU A 268 -4.41 22.99 -25.08
C LEU A 268 -4.83 21.57 -24.71
N ASP A 269 -6.09 21.21 -24.97
CA ASP A 269 -6.65 19.91 -24.60
C ASP A 269 -5.94 18.75 -25.31
N ASN A 270 -5.58 18.90 -26.60
CA ASN A 270 -5.01 17.80 -27.39
C ASN A 270 -3.48 17.73 -27.37
N PHE A 271 -2.79 18.87 -27.23
CA PHE A 271 -1.33 18.89 -27.31
C PHE A 271 -0.66 19.21 -25.97
N ALA A 272 -1.16 20.18 -25.19
CA ALA A 272 -0.56 20.50 -23.89
C ALA A 272 -0.93 19.47 -22.81
N LEU A 273 -2.22 19.13 -22.72
CA LEU A 273 -2.80 18.26 -21.69
C LEU A 273 -3.06 16.84 -22.24
N ILE A 274 -2.08 16.30 -22.96
CA ILE A 274 -2.21 15.03 -23.66
C ILE A 274 -2.48 13.85 -22.70
N GLY A 275 -3.57 13.13 -22.93
CA GLY A 275 -3.96 12.02 -22.06
C GLY A 275 -4.42 12.46 -20.67
N GLY A 276 -4.92 13.70 -20.53
CA GLY A 276 -5.57 14.23 -19.33
C GLY A 276 -4.75 15.30 -18.61
N CYS A 277 -4.95 15.43 -17.29
CA CYS A 277 -4.17 16.37 -16.48
C CYS A 277 -2.68 15.96 -16.39
N GLY A 278 -1.78 16.94 -16.33
CA GLY A 278 -0.34 16.68 -16.17
C GLY A 278 0.31 15.91 -17.32
N ALA A 279 -0.35 15.79 -18.48
CA ALA A 279 0.07 14.92 -19.57
C ALA A 279 0.24 13.45 -19.13
N THR A 280 -0.72 12.93 -18.35
CA THR A 280 -0.60 11.67 -17.60
C THR A 280 -0.26 10.43 -18.43
N ILE A 281 -0.56 10.40 -19.72
CA ILE A 281 -0.12 9.30 -20.59
C ILE A 281 1.41 9.15 -20.59
N CYS A 282 2.14 10.26 -20.47
CA CYS A 282 3.59 10.29 -20.39
C CYS A 282 4.10 9.66 -19.09
N LEU A 283 3.44 9.95 -17.96
CA LEU A 283 3.72 9.36 -16.66
C LEU A 283 3.40 7.86 -16.66
N LEU A 284 2.27 7.49 -17.25
CA LEU A 284 1.81 6.10 -17.33
C LEU A 284 2.84 5.24 -18.07
N LEU A 285 3.33 5.71 -19.23
CA LEU A 285 4.43 5.06 -19.95
C LEU A 285 5.75 5.09 -19.15
N ALA A 286 6.05 6.19 -18.45
CA ALA A 286 7.26 6.25 -17.62
C ALA A 286 7.23 5.24 -16.48
N LEU A 287 6.06 4.99 -15.87
CA LEU A 287 5.88 3.97 -14.84
C LEU A 287 6.06 2.56 -15.43
N LEU A 288 5.42 2.26 -16.56
CA LEU A 288 5.55 0.96 -17.23
C LEU A 288 7.00 0.64 -17.62
N LEU A 289 7.74 1.62 -18.12
CA LEU A 289 9.10 1.45 -18.64
C LEU A 289 10.20 1.56 -17.59
N PHE A 290 10.03 2.42 -16.58
CA PHE A 290 11.13 2.79 -15.67
C PHE A 290 10.88 2.52 -14.18
N SER A 291 9.66 2.19 -13.75
CA SER A 291 9.41 1.85 -12.35
C SER A 291 9.93 0.46 -12.01
N ARG A 292 10.59 0.34 -10.85
CA ARG A 292 11.00 -0.93 -10.24
C ARG A 292 9.88 -1.56 -9.43
N SER A 293 8.88 -0.79 -9.01
CA SER A 293 7.73 -1.27 -8.27
C SER A 293 6.84 -2.14 -9.18
N LYS A 294 6.58 -3.39 -8.76
CA LYS A 294 5.63 -4.26 -9.45
C LYS A 294 4.21 -3.71 -9.35
N ASP A 295 3.87 -3.10 -8.21
CA ASP A 295 2.54 -2.58 -7.93
C ASP A 295 2.24 -1.35 -8.79
N ASP A 296 3.22 -0.45 -8.94
CA ASP A 296 3.06 0.77 -9.74
C ASP A 296 2.92 0.42 -11.24
N ARG A 297 3.67 -0.59 -11.73
CA ARG A 297 3.52 -1.10 -13.10
C ARG A 297 2.17 -1.77 -13.33
N ARG A 298 1.67 -2.54 -12.37
CA ARG A 298 0.33 -3.15 -12.45
C ARG A 298 -0.76 -2.08 -12.46
N LEU A 299 -0.66 -1.08 -11.59
CA LEU A 299 -1.58 0.06 -11.57
C LEU A 299 -1.56 0.83 -12.90
N ALA A 300 -0.36 1.12 -13.43
CA ALA A 300 -0.20 1.77 -14.72
C ALA A 300 -0.81 0.93 -15.85
N GLY A 301 -0.54 -0.38 -15.89
CA GLY A 301 -1.13 -1.29 -16.87
C GLY A 301 -2.66 -1.33 -16.81
N ALA A 302 -3.24 -1.38 -15.60
CA ALA A 302 -4.68 -1.34 -15.41
C ALA A 302 -5.29 0.03 -15.80
N SER A 303 -4.53 1.12 -15.66
CA SER A 303 -4.98 2.47 -16.02
C SER A 303 -4.85 2.77 -17.51
N LEU A 304 -4.00 2.03 -18.26
CA LEU A 304 -3.67 2.35 -19.65
C LEU A 304 -4.88 2.45 -20.59
N PRO A 305 -5.86 1.51 -20.58
CA PRO A 305 -7.01 1.60 -21.45
C PRO A 305 -7.80 2.89 -21.25
N PHE A 306 -7.91 3.37 -20.01
CA PHE A 306 -8.64 4.58 -19.65
C PHE A 306 -7.83 5.84 -19.94
N GLY A 307 -6.52 5.81 -19.64
CA GLY A 307 -5.59 6.90 -19.90
C GLY A 307 -5.46 7.25 -21.38
N LEU A 308 -5.68 6.29 -22.29
CA LEU A 308 -5.75 6.56 -23.72
C LEU A 308 -6.89 7.51 -24.07
N PHE A 309 -8.04 7.40 -23.40
CA PHE A 309 -9.21 8.28 -23.55
C PHE A 309 -9.16 9.48 -22.59
N GLY A 310 -8.00 9.81 -22.02
CA GLY A 310 -7.84 10.95 -21.11
C GLY A 310 -8.46 10.77 -19.72
N ILE A 311 -8.98 9.59 -19.38
CA ILE A 311 -9.50 9.26 -18.04
C ILE A 311 -8.32 8.79 -17.18
N ASN A 312 -7.95 9.59 -16.20
CA ASN A 312 -6.67 9.44 -15.49
C ASN A 312 -6.80 9.40 -13.97
N GLU A 313 -8.02 9.40 -13.43
CA GLU A 313 -8.31 9.39 -12.00
C GLU A 313 -7.74 8.14 -11.32
N ILE A 314 -7.82 6.97 -11.97
CA ILE A 314 -7.23 5.73 -11.44
C ILE A 314 -5.74 5.91 -11.17
N LEU A 315 -5.01 6.56 -12.09
CA LEU A 315 -3.58 6.78 -11.94
C LEU A 315 -3.27 7.91 -10.96
N VAL A 316 -3.97 9.05 -11.08
CA VAL A 316 -3.70 10.27 -10.32
C VAL A 316 -4.05 10.13 -8.83
N TYR A 317 -5.07 9.32 -8.51
CA TYR A 317 -5.46 9.01 -7.14
C TYR A 317 -4.87 7.68 -6.64
N GLY A 318 -4.74 6.67 -7.50
CA GLY A 318 -4.18 5.36 -7.14
C GLY A 318 -2.67 5.42 -6.90
N LEU A 319 -1.95 6.18 -7.72
CA LEU A 319 -0.61 6.66 -7.40
C LEU A 319 -0.82 8.00 -6.70
N PRO A 320 -0.24 8.29 -5.53
CA PRO A 320 -0.34 9.62 -4.94
C PRO A 320 0.48 10.60 -5.79
N VAL A 321 -0.06 11.04 -6.92
CA VAL A 321 0.49 12.14 -7.71
C VAL A 321 0.08 13.45 -7.03
N ILE A 322 -1.17 13.51 -6.61
CA ILE A 322 -1.72 14.61 -5.81
C ILE A 322 -0.98 14.68 -4.48
N LEU A 323 -0.57 15.90 -4.11
CA LEU A 323 0.20 16.22 -2.91
C LEU A 323 1.58 15.54 -2.83
N ASN A 324 2.06 14.93 -3.90
CA ASN A 324 3.41 14.38 -3.97
C ASN A 324 4.38 15.37 -4.61
N PRO A 325 5.28 15.98 -3.83
CA PRO A 325 6.18 17.00 -4.35
C PRO A 325 7.21 16.47 -5.35
N ILE A 326 7.45 15.15 -5.42
CA ILE A 326 8.31 14.54 -6.45
C ILE A 326 7.63 14.66 -7.82
N TYR A 327 6.36 14.28 -7.90
CA TYR A 327 5.62 14.33 -9.16
C TYR A 327 5.11 15.73 -9.51
N LEU A 328 5.02 16.66 -8.55
CA LEU A 328 4.63 18.05 -8.82
C LEU A 328 5.41 18.67 -9.99
N ILE A 329 6.74 18.53 -9.95
CA ILE A 329 7.63 19.17 -10.92
C ILE A 329 7.31 18.70 -12.34
N PRO A 330 7.38 17.39 -12.67
CA PRO A 330 7.05 16.93 -14.01
C PRO A 330 5.57 17.10 -14.35
N PHE A 331 4.66 17.09 -13.36
CA PHE A 331 3.23 17.28 -13.59
C PHE A 331 2.87 18.69 -14.08
N ILE A 332 3.65 19.70 -13.71
CA ILE A 332 3.53 21.07 -14.25
C ILE A 332 4.42 21.23 -15.49
N LEU A 333 5.65 20.74 -15.43
CA LEU A 333 6.66 20.95 -16.47
C LEU A 333 6.31 20.25 -17.78
N VAL A 334 5.83 19.00 -17.74
CA VAL A 334 5.57 18.23 -18.96
C VAL A 334 4.50 18.91 -19.81
N PRO A 335 3.31 19.28 -19.29
CA PRO A 335 2.33 20.02 -20.09
C PRO A 335 2.84 21.31 -20.71
N ILE A 336 3.68 22.07 -19.99
CA ILE A 336 4.33 23.28 -20.51
C ILE A 336 5.28 22.93 -21.67
N CYS A 337 6.10 21.90 -21.50
CA CYS A 337 6.98 21.41 -22.58
C CYS A 337 6.16 20.93 -23.78
N SER A 338 5.07 20.19 -23.56
CA SER A 338 4.17 19.72 -24.61
C SER A 338 3.56 20.87 -25.41
N LEU A 339 3.08 21.91 -24.71
CA LEU A 339 2.59 23.15 -25.29
C LEU A 339 3.66 23.80 -26.17
N CYS A 340 4.87 23.98 -25.65
CA CYS A 340 5.98 24.61 -26.38
C CYS A 340 6.39 23.80 -27.62
N ILE A 341 6.42 22.47 -27.53
CA ILE A 341 6.73 21.58 -28.66
C ILE A 341 5.69 21.74 -29.77
N ALA A 342 4.40 21.69 -29.43
CA ALA A 342 3.34 21.87 -30.40
C ALA A 342 3.33 23.28 -31.01
N TYR A 343 3.54 24.31 -30.18
CA TYR A 343 3.58 25.70 -30.64
C TYR A 343 4.74 25.93 -31.60
N PHE A 344 5.93 25.42 -31.26
CA PHE A 344 7.10 25.48 -32.13
C PHE A 344 6.86 24.74 -33.45
N ALA A 345 6.24 23.55 -33.40
CA ALA A 345 5.89 22.79 -34.60
C ALA A 345 4.91 23.56 -35.51
N THR A 346 3.99 24.33 -34.93
CA THR A 346 3.09 25.22 -35.69
C THR A 346 3.86 26.41 -36.27
N TRP A 347 4.74 27.02 -35.47
CA TRP A 347 5.53 28.18 -35.87
C TRP A 347 6.48 27.88 -37.05
N VAL A 348 7.11 26.69 -37.08
CA VAL A 348 7.95 26.26 -38.23
C VAL A 348 7.13 25.75 -39.42
N GLY A 349 5.79 25.75 -39.34
CA GLY A 349 4.89 25.32 -40.41
C GLY A 349 4.76 23.80 -40.58
N PHE A 350 5.27 23.00 -39.64
CA PHE A 350 5.10 21.55 -39.67
C PHE A 350 3.67 21.18 -39.27
N LEU A 351 3.21 21.65 -38.11
CA LEU A 351 1.86 21.42 -37.59
C LEU A 351 0.91 22.51 -38.12
N PRO A 352 -0.16 22.15 -38.85
CA PRO A 352 -1.20 23.13 -39.21
C PRO A 352 -1.88 23.68 -37.95
N VAL A 353 -2.43 24.90 -38.04
CA VAL A 353 -3.24 25.47 -36.95
C VAL A 353 -4.46 24.57 -36.70
N VAL A 354 -4.81 24.37 -35.44
CA VAL A 354 -5.94 23.53 -35.02
C VAL A 354 -7.25 24.23 -35.40
N THR A 355 -8.02 23.62 -36.30
CA THR A 355 -9.29 24.18 -36.81
C THR A 355 -10.52 23.41 -36.35
N LYS A 356 -10.36 22.18 -35.87
CA LYS A 356 -11.46 21.32 -35.40
C LYS A 356 -11.46 21.21 -33.88
N THR A 357 -12.62 21.37 -33.28
CA THR A 357 -12.83 21.05 -31.86
C THR A 357 -12.92 19.54 -31.70
N VAL A 358 -11.99 18.97 -30.95
CA VAL A 358 -11.95 17.53 -30.64
C VAL A 358 -12.39 17.30 -29.20
N ALA A 359 -13.23 16.28 -28.98
CA ALA A 359 -13.61 15.86 -27.64
C ALA A 359 -12.37 15.35 -26.88
N TRP A 360 -12.19 15.77 -25.63
CA TRP A 360 -11.04 15.41 -24.80
C TRP A 360 -10.94 13.90 -24.51
N THR A 361 -12.04 13.16 -24.68
CA THR A 361 -12.09 11.70 -24.56
C THR A 361 -11.56 10.97 -25.81
N THR A 362 -11.19 11.69 -26.86
CA THR A 362 -10.64 11.08 -28.07
C THR A 362 -9.26 10.48 -27.79
N PRO A 363 -9.01 9.21 -28.16
CA PRO A 363 -7.73 8.57 -27.95
C PRO A 363 -6.53 9.40 -28.40
N VAL A 364 -5.48 9.40 -27.58
CA VAL A 364 -4.18 9.98 -27.94
C VAL A 364 -3.73 9.47 -29.32
N LEU A 365 -3.05 10.31 -30.10
CA LEU A 365 -2.70 10.16 -31.52
C LEU A 365 -3.87 10.43 -32.48
N PHE A 366 -5.05 9.84 -32.23
CA PHE A 366 -6.23 10.11 -33.05
C PHE A 366 -6.75 11.53 -32.83
N SER A 367 -6.69 12.02 -31.59
CA SER A 367 -7.11 13.37 -31.27
C SER A 367 -6.28 14.42 -32.00
N GLY A 368 -4.96 14.23 -32.08
CA GLY A 368 -4.06 15.09 -32.85
C GLY A 368 -4.33 15.02 -34.34
N TYR A 369 -4.60 13.83 -34.89
CA TYR A 369 -4.98 13.68 -36.29
C TYR A 369 -6.25 14.46 -36.63
N ILE A 370 -7.31 14.31 -35.83
CA ILE A 370 -8.60 14.97 -36.07
C ILE A 370 -8.48 16.49 -35.89
N ALA A 371 -7.73 16.97 -34.90
CA ALA A 371 -7.60 18.39 -34.59
C ALA A 371 -7.08 19.23 -35.77
N VAL A 372 -6.18 18.66 -36.58
CA VAL A 372 -5.55 19.34 -37.73
C VAL A 372 -5.83 18.66 -39.09
N ASP A 373 -6.66 17.61 -39.10
CA ASP A 373 -6.97 16.79 -40.28
C ASP A 373 -5.74 16.22 -41.01
N SER A 374 -4.71 15.83 -40.24
CA SER A 374 -3.42 15.43 -40.80
C SER A 374 -2.64 14.51 -39.86
N TRP A 375 -1.90 13.55 -40.43
CA TRP A 375 -0.99 12.67 -39.67
C TRP A 375 0.08 13.46 -38.89
N ARG A 376 0.38 14.69 -39.32
CA ARG A 376 1.34 15.58 -38.64
C ARG A 376 0.93 15.87 -37.20
N GLY A 377 -0.38 15.96 -36.91
CA GLY A 377 -0.87 16.11 -35.54
C GLY A 377 -0.54 14.90 -34.66
N ALA A 378 -0.77 13.69 -35.18
CA ALA A 378 -0.38 12.45 -34.49
C ALA A 378 1.14 12.34 -34.30
N ALA A 379 1.93 12.76 -35.30
CA ALA A 379 3.39 12.75 -35.20
C ALA A 379 3.91 13.70 -34.11
N VAL A 380 3.36 14.93 -34.01
CA VAL A 380 3.71 15.85 -32.92
C VAL A 380 3.31 15.27 -31.57
N GLN A 381 2.12 14.68 -31.44
CA GLN A 381 1.71 14.01 -30.21
C GLN A 381 2.68 12.87 -29.83
N LEU A 382 3.16 12.09 -30.79
CA LEU A 382 4.15 11.03 -30.52
C LEU A 382 5.47 11.59 -29.97
N VAL A 383 5.96 12.70 -30.53
CA VAL A 383 7.15 13.41 -30.02
C VAL A 383 6.90 13.91 -28.59
N ILE A 384 5.74 14.52 -28.35
CA ILE A 384 5.34 14.99 -27.02
C ILE A 384 5.33 13.83 -26.02
N VAL A 385 4.73 12.69 -26.37
CA VAL A 385 4.70 11.50 -25.51
C VAL A 385 6.12 11.02 -25.20
N ALA A 386 6.99 10.91 -26.21
CA ALA A 386 8.37 10.48 -26.01
C ALA A 386 9.16 11.43 -25.08
N VAL A 387 9.08 12.74 -25.33
CA VAL A 387 9.76 13.76 -24.52
C VAL A 387 9.18 13.81 -23.11
N GLY A 388 7.86 13.82 -22.97
CA GLY A 388 7.18 13.83 -21.68
C GLY A 388 7.52 12.60 -20.84
N THR A 389 7.55 11.40 -21.45
CA THR A 389 7.97 10.17 -20.77
C THR A 389 9.42 10.25 -20.33
N ALA A 390 10.32 10.81 -21.14
CA ALA A 390 11.71 11.03 -20.77
C ALA A 390 11.85 12.01 -19.60
N ILE A 391 11.03 13.07 -19.54
CA ILE A 391 10.99 14.02 -18.42
C ILE A 391 10.47 13.34 -17.15
N TYR A 392 9.42 12.51 -17.21
CA TYR A 392 8.88 11.79 -16.05
C TYR A 392 9.81 10.70 -15.51
N ALA A 393 10.59 10.03 -16.37
CA ALA A 393 11.45 8.90 -16.02
C ALA A 393 12.37 9.13 -14.80
N PRO A 394 13.13 10.24 -14.67
CA PRO A 394 13.96 10.47 -13.49
C PRO A 394 13.14 10.63 -12.20
N PHE A 395 11.93 11.19 -12.27
CA PHE A 395 11.05 11.37 -11.10
C PHE A 395 10.41 10.07 -10.67
N VAL A 396 10.03 9.20 -11.61
CA VAL A 396 9.58 7.83 -11.30
C VAL A 396 10.68 7.07 -10.55
N LYS A 397 11.92 7.10 -11.08
CA LYS A 397 13.08 6.46 -10.43
C LYS A 397 13.38 7.07 -9.05
N LEU A 398 13.18 8.38 -8.88
CA LEU A 398 13.37 9.06 -7.59
C LEU A 398 12.29 8.65 -6.59
N SER A 399 11.03 8.60 -7.01
CA SER A 399 9.89 8.16 -6.20
C SER A 399 10.10 6.74 -5.67
N ASP A 400 10.52 5.81 -6.54
CA ASP A 400 10.85 4.43 -6.14
C ASP A 400 11.94 4.39 -5.07
N ARG A 401 13.03 5.15 -5.26
CA ARG A 401 14.13 5.20 -4.27
C ARG A 401 13.67 5.73 -2.92
N VAL A 402 12.86 6.79 -2.90
CA VAL A 402 12.33 7.38 -1.66
C VAL A 402 11.40 6.39 -0.96
N ARG A 403 10.52 5.71 -1.71
CA ARG A 403 9.62 4.70 -1.16
C ARG A 403 10.38 3.51 -0.56
N SER A 404 11.36 2.96 -1.28
CA SER A 404 12.19 1.87 -0.74
C SER A 404 12.95 2.30 0.50
N GLY A 405 13.49 3.53 0.54
CA GLY A 405 14.12 4.08 1.74
C GLY A 405 13.16 4.14 2.94
N ARG A 406 11.92 4.55 2.71
CA ARG A 406 10.87 4.58 3.74
C ARG A 406 10.55 3.20 4.29
N GLU A 407 10.34 2.22 3.39
CA GLU A 407 10.02 0.85 3.77
C GLU A 407 11.14 0.23 4.63
N GLN A 408 12.40 0.55 4.32
CA GLN A 408 13.56 0.13 5.10
C GLN A 408 13.60 0.79 6.49
N GLU A 409 13.39 2.11 6.58
CA GLU A 409 13.37 2.83 7.85
C GLU A 409 12.21 2.36 8.74
N MET A 410 11.05 2.12 8.14
CA MET A 410 9.87 1.57 8.80
C MET A 410 10.11 0.17 9.36
N LEU A 411 10.67 -0.74 8.55
CA LEU A 411 11.01 -2.10 8.98
C LEU A 411 12.04 -2.10 10.12
N ARG A 412 13.07 -1.25 10.01
CA ARG A 412 14.09 -1.09 11.06
C ARG A 412 13.48 -0.62 12.37
N ALA A 413 12.69 0.46 12.34
CA ALA A 413 12.03 0.99 13.54
C ALA A 413 11.12 -0.05 14.22
N LEU A 414 10.39 -0.85 13.44
CA LEU A 414 9.59 -1.96 13.96
C LEU A 414 10.44 -3.07 14.56
N THR A 415 11.50 -3.46 13.88
CA THR A 415 12.41 -4.53 14.35
C THR A 415 13.13 -4.10 15.62
N ASP A 416 13.65 -2.88 15.69
CA ASP A 416 14.30 -2.33 16.88
C ASP A 416 13.32 -2.27 18.06
N ALA A 417 12.07 -1.85 17.83
CA ALA A 417 11.04 -1.81 18.85
C ALA A 417 10.64 -3.22 19.33
N PHE A 418 10.58 -4.19 18.43
CA PHE A 418 10.29 -5.59 18.77
C PHE A 418 11.42 -6.20 19.60
N GLN A 419 12.67 -6.06 19.15
CA GLN A 419 13.86 -6.57 19.85
C GLN A 419 14.07 -5.91 21.22
N ALA A 420 13.73 -4.62 21.36
CA ALA A 420 13.75 -3.96 22.67
C ALA A 420 12.74 -4.58 23.65
N GLY A 421 11.55 -4.97 23.15
CA GLY A 421 10.56 -5.72 23.93
C GLY A 421 11.08 -7.09 24.34
N GLU A 422 11.65 -7.86 23.39
CA GLU A 422 12.23 -9.18 23.68
C GLU A 422 13.30 -9.12 24.78
N ARG A 423 14.21 -8.13 24.72
CA ARG A 423 15.23 -7.92 25.75
C ARG A 423 14.66 -7.54 27.12
N ALA A 424 13.47 -6.97 27.16
CA ALA A 424 12.74 -6.66 28.39
C ALA A 424 11.88 -7.85 28.88
N GLY A 425 11.85 -8.97 28.15
CA GLY A 425 10.99 -10.11 28.45
C GLY A 425 9.52 -9.90 28.05
N GLU A 426 9.22 -8.87 27.26
CA GLU A 426 7.88 -8.56 26.78
C GLU A 426 7.70 -9.01 25.32
N ARG A 427 6.49 -9.48 24.97
CA ARG A 427 6.08 -9.67 23.56
C ARG A 427 5.17 -8.50 23.16
N PRO A 428 5.71 -7.42 22.55
CA PRO A 428 4.93 -6.23 22.24
C PRO A 428 3.91 -6.50 21.13
N ARG A 429 2.63 -6.25 21.42
CA ARG A 429 1.56 -6.21 20.40
C ARG A 429 1.58 -4.88 19.66
N PHE A 430 1.64 -4.93 18.34
CA PHE A 430 1.77 -3.74 17.49
C PHE A 430 0.52 -3.41 16.67
N LEU A 431 -0.33 -4.39 16.32
CA LEU A 431 -1.53 -4.16 15.52
C LEU A 431 -2.59 -3.32 16.25
N ASP A 432 -2.64 -3.41 17.57
CA ASP A 432 -3.53 -2.61 18.42
C ASP A 432 -3.01 -1.19 18.66
N ARG A 433 -1.75 -0.90 18.32
CA ARG A 433 -1.15 0.42 18.57
C ARG A 433 -1.60 1.45 17.53
N GLY A 434 -1.82 2.67 18.01
CA GLY A 434 -1.91 3.86 17.16
C GLY A 434 -0.54 4.37 16.72
N GLY A 435 -0.53 5.42 15.89
CA GLY A 435 0.71 6.09 15.48
C GLY A 435 1.54 5.33 14.43
N GLN A 436 2.80 5.74 14.27
CA GLN A 436 3.66 5.31 13.16
C GLN A 436 4.01 3.81 13.21
N LEU A 437 4.34 3.29 14.39
CA LEU A 437 4.68 1.87 14.56
C LEU A 437 3.47 0.96 14.31
N GLY A 438 2.28 1.34 14.78
CA GLY A 438 1.06 0.58 14.53
C GLY A 438 0.64 0.59 13.06
N ALA A 439 0.74 1.74 12.38
CA ALA A 439 0.49 1.83 10.94
C ALA A 439 1.48 0.96 10.14
N ALA A 440 2.76 0.98 10.54
CA ALA A 440 3.80 0.15 9.94
C ALA A 440 3.54 -1.34 10.14
N ALA A 441 3.14 -1.75 11.35
CA ALA A 441 2.82 -3.14 11.68
C ALA A 441 1.63 -3.64 10.87
N LYS A 442 0.55 -2.84 10.77
CA LYS A 442 -0.61 -3.14 9.93
C LYS A 442 -0.23 -3.30 8.47
N GLN A 443 0.68 -2.46 7.96
CA GLN A 443 1.18 -2.58 6.59
C GLN A 443 1.95 -3.88 6.37
N LEU A 444 2.85 -4.25 7.29
CA LEU A 444 3.57 -5.53 7.23
C LEU A 444 2.62 -6.72 7.34
N ALA A 445 1.70 -6.73 8.31
CA ALA A 445 0.75 -7.82 8.51
C ALA A 445 -0.17 -8.02 7.31
N SER A 446 -0.73 -6.94 6.76
CA SER A 446 -1.53 -6.98 5.53
C SER A 446 -0.72 -7.53 4.36
N ARG A 447 0.57 -7.15 4.24
CA ARG A 447 1.45 -7.68 3.20
C ARG A 447 1.76 -9.16 3.40
N LEU A 448 2.03 -9.60 4.63
CA LEU A 448 2.27 -11.00 4.97
C LEU A 448 1.07 -11.86 4.59
N ARG A 449 -0.15 -11.42 4.94
CA ARG A 449 -1.39 -12.09 4.55
C ARG A 449 -1.55 -12.23 3.03
N ALA A 450 -1.27 -11.17 2.27
CA ALA A 450 -1.32 -11.22 0.82
C ALA A 450 -0.25 -12.15 0.21
N ASP A 451 0.96 -12.14 0.76
CA ASP A 451 2.06 -13.00 0.32
C ASP A 451 1.79 -14.48 0.68
N LEU A 452 1.12 -14.76 1.81
CA LEU A 452 0.65 -16.11 2.19
C LEU A 452 -0.39 -16.64 1.20
N GLN A 453 -1.41 -15.84 0.88
CA GLN A 453 -2.46 -16.21 -0.08
C GLN A 453 -1.93 -16.49 -1.49
N SER A 454 -0.83 -15.84 -1.87
CA SER A 454 -0.18 -16.05 -3.17
C SER A 454 0.95 -17.08 -3.14
N GLY A 455 1.24 -17.71 -2.00
CA GLY A 455 2.34 -18.66 -1.83
C GLY A 455 3.74 -18.04 -1.99
N ALA A 456 3.84 -16.72 -1.87
CA ALA A 456 5.05 -15.92 -2.11
C ALA A 456 5.96 -15.77 -0.89
N VAL A 457 5.65 -16.41 0.24
CA VAL A 457 6.50 -16.43 1.44
C VAL A 457 7.58 -17.52 1.28
N PRO A 458 8.87 -17.15 1.20
CA PRO A 458 9.95 -18.10 1.00
C PRO A 458 10.41 -18.73 2.33
N PHE A 459 10.72 -20.02 2.24
CA PHE A 459 11.45 -20.78 3.26
C PHE A 459 12.77 -21.24 2.67
N TRP A 460 13.85 -21.02 3.40
CA TRP A 460 15.20 -21.45 3.05
C TRP A 460 15.63 -22.58 3.97
N TYR A 461 16.62 -23.35 3.56
CA TYR A 461 17.01 -24.60 4.22
C TYR A 461 18.45 -24.48 4.71
N GLN A 462 18.65 -24.69 6.01
CA GLN A 462 19.99 -24.74 6.60
C GLN A 462 20.40 -26.19 6.82
N PRO A 463 21.49 -26.68 6.21
CA PRO A 463 21.90 -28.07 6.36
C PRO A 463 22.42 -28.37 7.78
N GLN A 464 22.17 -29.60 8.22
CA GLN A 464 22.65 -30.20 9.45
C GLN A 464 23.62 -31.33 9.09
N VAL A 465 24.83 -31.30 9.66
CA VAL A 465 25.98 -32.13 9.23
C VAL A 465 26.47 -32.99 10.38
N ASP A 466 26.82 -34.24 10.10
CA ASP A 466 27.40 -35.17 11.08
C ASP A 466 28.93 -35.03 11.22
N ALA A 467 29.53 -35.78 12.15
CA ALA A 467 30.97 -35.79 12.39
C ALA A 467 31.81 -36.32 11.22
N ASP A 468 31.21 -37.08 10.31
CA ASP A 468 31.87 -37.57 9.10
C ASP A 468 31.78 -36.55 7.94
N GLY A 469 31.07 -35.44 8.14
CA GLY A 469 30.90 -34.38 7.16
C GLY A 469 29.72 -34.57 6.22
N HIS A 470 28.81 -35.51 6.49
CA HIS A 470 27.63 -35.76 5.66
C HIS A 470 26.41 -34.99 6.18
N ALA A 471 25.65 -34.40 5.26
CA ALA A 471 24.43 -33.69 5.62
C ALA A 471 23.31 -34.70 5.92
N PHE A 472 22.77 -34.77 7.14
CA PHE A 472 21.72 -35.74 7.49
C PHE A 472 20.31 -35.13 7.48
N GLY A 473 20.23 -33.80 7.50
CA GLY A 473 18.96 -33.08 7.46
C GLY A 473 19.14 -31.60 7.14
N ALA A 474 18.03 -30.87 7.13
CA ALA A 474 18.03 -29.43 7.03
C ALA A 474 16.86 -28.81 7.79
N GLU A 475 17.09 -27.65 8.40
CA GLU A 475 16.03 -26.87 9.05
C GLU A 475 15.39 -25.90 8.05
N SER A 476 14.06 -25.90 7.98
CA SER A 476 13.28 -24.99 7.15
C SER A 476 13.00 -23.68 7.89
N LEU A 477 13.64 -22.61 7.46
CA LEU A 477 13.64 -21.31 8.11
C LEU A 477 12.94 -20.24 7.28
N LEU A 478 12.06 -19.47 7.92
CA LEU A 478 11.37 -18.34 7.31
C LEU A 478 12.38 -17.29 6.82
N ARG A 479 12.29 -16.90 5.54
CA ARG A 479 13.13 -15.84 4.94
C ARG A 479 12.31 -14.78 4.23
N TRP A 480 11.20 -14.37 4.85
CA TRP A 480 10.28 -13.39 4.30
C TRP A 480 10.93 -12.01 4.14
N ARG A 481 10.60 -11.33 3.05
CA ARG A 481 11.20 -10.04 2.68
C ARG A 481 10.14 -8.97 2.51
N PHE A 482 10.46 -7.77 2.99
CA PHE A 482 9.64 -6.57 2.81
C PHE A 482 10.53 -5.42 2.31
N GLY A 483 10.13 -4.74 1.23
CA GLY A 483 10.95 -3.68 0.61
C GLY A 483 12.35 -4.14 0.17
N GLY A 484 12.51 -5.43 -0.15
CA GLY A 484 13.79 -6.07 -0.50
C GLY A 484 14.68 -6.46 0.69
N GLN A 485 14.32 -6.08 1.92
CA GLN A 485 15.03 -6.43 3.14
C GLN A 485 14.45 -7.70 3.77
N LEU A 486 15.28 -8.47 4.46
CA LEU A 486 14.83 -9.60 5.26
C LEU A 486 14.07 -9.07 6.49
N VAL A 487 12.87 -9.59 6.71
CA VAL A 487 12.09 -9.30 7.93
C VAL A 487 12.61 -10.21 9.03
N TYR A 488 12.82 -9.66 10.22
CA TYR A 488 13.20 -10.43 11.40
C TYR A 488 12.13 -11.51 11.69
N PRO A 489 12.47 -12.82 11.64
CA PRO A 489 11.47 -13.87 11.70
C PRO A 489 10.55 -13.84 12.94
N PRO A 490 11.06 -13.58 14.17
CA PRO A 490 10.19 -13.45 15.34
C PRO A 490 9.17 -12.31 15.22
N LEU A 491 9.54 -11.17 14.61
CA LEU A 491 8.60 -10.10 14.31
C LEU A 491 7.52 -10.56 13.31
N ALA A 492 7.90 -11.28 12.24
CA ALA A 492 6.94 -11.80 11.27
C ALA A 492 5.97 -12.81 11.88
N ILE A 493 6.46 -13.68 12.77
CA ILE A 493 5.65 -14.66 13.51
C ILE A 493 4.68 -13.94 14.46
N SER A 494 5.15 -12.94 15.22
CA SER A 494 4.28 -12.14 16.09
C SER A 494 3.17 -11.43 15.31
N LEU A 495 3.50 -10.82 14.18
CA LEU A 495 2.51 -10.16 13.33
C LEU A 495 1.51 -11.17 12.73
N ALA A 496 1.97 -12.38 12.36
CA ALA A 496 1.08 -13.44 11.89
C ALA A 496 0.10 -13.91 12.97
N GLN A 497 0.54 -13.96 14.23
CA GLN A 497 -0.30 -14.30 15.38
C GLN A 497 -1.34 -13.21 15.65
N GLU A 498 -0.92 -11.95 15.69
CA GLU A 498 -1.83 -10.81 15.90
C GLU A 498 -2.87 -10.67 14.77
N GLU A 499 -2.48 -10.92 13.52
CA GLU A 499 -3.38 -10.85 12.35
C GLU A 499 -4.26 -12.12 12.19
N GLY A 500 -4.01 -13.18 12.97
CA GLY A 500 -4.75 -14.45 12.89
C GLY A 500 -4.42 -15.31 11.67
N VAL A 501 -3.23 -15.13 11.07
CA VAL A 501 -2.77 -15.90 9.89
C VAL A 501 -1.62 -16.86 10.19
N TYR A 502 -1.26 -17.03 11.47
CA TYR A 502 -0.16 -17.92 11.88
C TYR A 502 -0.37 -19.40 11.50
N GLY A 503 -1.61 -19.89 11.53
CA GLY A 503 -1.95 -21.23 11.04
C GLY A 503 -1.63 -21.42 9.55
N GLN A 504 -1.95 -20.43 8.71
CA GLN A 504 -1.62 -20.46 7.26
C GLN A 504 -0.11 -20.43 7.02
N LEU A 505 0.64 -19.67 7.83
CA LEU A 505 2.11 -19.66 7.78
C LEU A 505 2.69 -21.04 8.11
N THR A 506 2.12 -21.71 9.11
CA THR A 506 2.54 -23.05 9.54
C THR A 506 2.23 -24.09 8.49
N GLU A 507 1.02 -24.07 7.95
CA GLU A 507 0.61 -24.96 6.86
C GLU A 507 1.55 -24.81 5.65
N LEU A 508 1.87 -23.57 5.27
CA LEU A 508 2.80 -23.31 4.17
C LEU A 508 4.21 -23.83 4.48
N ALA A 509 4.71 -23.67 5.71
CA ALA A 509 6.01 -24.19 6.14
C ALA A 509 6.06 -25.72 6.00
N LEU A 510 5.03 -26.42 6.49
CA LEU A 510 4.91 -27.88 6.42
C LEU A 510 4.82 -28.37 4.97
N GLN A 511 3.99 -27.73 4.14
CA GLN A 511 3.89 -28.07 2.71
C GLN A 511 5.24 -27.93 1.99
N ARG A 512 5.99 -26.86 2.30
CA ARG A 512 7.33 -26.61 1.73
C ARG A 512 8.35 -27.63 2.24
N ALA A 513 8.31 -28.00 3.51
CA ALA A 513 9.18 -29.01 4.09
C ALA A 513 8.91 -30.41 3.51
N CYS A 514 7.65 -30.83 3.39
CA CYS A 514 7.29 -32.10 2.77
C CYS A 514 7.80 -32.20 1.32
N ARG A 515 7.65 -31.12 0.53
CA ARG A 515 8.18 -31.06 -0.84
C ARG A 515 9.71 -31.11 -0.86
N ALA A 516 10.37 -30.37 0.02
CA ALA A 516 11.83 -30.37 0.12
C ALA A 516 12.38 -31.74 0.53
N ALA A 517 11.76 -32.41 1.51
CA ALA A 517 12.14 -33.76 1.93
C ALA A 517 12.09 -34.76 0.77
N GLY A 518 11.05 -34.69 -0.07
CA GLY A 518 10.96 -35.46 -1.31
C GLY A 518 12.09 -35.14 -2.29
N ALA A 519 12.41 -33.86 -2.48
CA ALA A 519 13.49 -33.41 -3.37
C ALA A 519 14.88 -33.86 -2.89
N PHE A 520 15.19 -33.70 -1.60
CA PHE A 520 16.46 -34.17 -1.00
C PHE A 520 16.61 -35.67 -1.14
N ARG A 521 15.57 -36.46 -0.81
CA ARG A 521 15.61 -37.91 -0.96
C ARG A 521 15.87 -38.34 -2.40
N ALA A 522 15.19 -37.73 -3.36
CA ALA A 522 15.37 -38.03 -4.78
C ALA A 522 16.77 -37.66 -5.28
N ALA A 523 17.33 -36.55 -4.79
CA ALA A 523 18.62 -36.02 -5.21
C ALA A 523 19.83 -36.73 -4.57
N LEU A 524 19.72 -37.17 -3.32
CA LEU A 524 20.81 -37.74 -2.53
C LEU A 524 20.75 -39.27 -2.43
N GLY A 525 19.61 -39.90 -2.73
CA GLY A 525 19.46 -41.36 -2.71
C GLY A 525 19.49 -41.99 -1.30
N ARG A 526 19.51 -41.18 -0.24
CA ARG A 526 19.56 -41.60 1.17
C ARG A 526 18.49 -40.90 2.02
N PRO A 527 18.19 -41.38 3.24
CA PRO A 527 17.30 -40.68 4.16
C PRO A 527 17.81 -39.26 4.46
N PHE A 528 16.91 -38.28 4.43
CA PHE A 528 17.22 -36.88 4.71
C PHE A 528 16.00 -36.25 5.37
N SER A 529 16.20 -35.63 6.53
CA SER A 529 15.12 -35.03 7.31
C SER A 529 15.01 -33.54 7.01
N VAL A 530 13.80 -33.01 6.87
CA VAL A 530 13.56 -31.56 6.84
C VAL A 530 12.74 -31.17 8.06
N SER A 531 13.32 -30.36 8.93
CA SER A 531 12.67 -29.92 10.18
C SER A 531 11.85 -28.64 9.99
N VAL A 532 10.73 -28.53 10.70
CA VAL A 532 9.89 -27.33 10.78
C VAL A 532 9.65 -26.95 12.23
N ASN A 533 9.79 -25.67 12.55
CA ASN A 533 9.50 -25.12 13.87
C ASN A 533 7.99 -25.05 14.14
N LEU A 534 7.60 -25.50 15.33
CA LEU A 534 6.25 -25.40 15.89
C LEU A 534 6.30 -24.85 17.31
N THR A 535 5.25 -24.14 17.71
CA THR A 535 5.11 -23.72 19.12
C THR A 535 4.50 -24.82 19.96
N ALA A 536 4.71 -24.76 21.28
CA ALA A 536 4.06 -25.66 22.24
C ALA A 536 2.53 -25.64 22.12
N THR A 537 1.93 -24.47 21.84
CA THR A 537 0.46 -24.36 21.66
C THR A 537 -0.03 -25.07 20.41
N GLN A 538 0.78 -25.11 19.34
CA GLN A 538 0.45 -25.86 18.12
C GLN A 538 0.58 -27.37 18.33
N LEU A 539 1.61 -27.79 19.07
CA LEU A 539 1.81 -29.19 19.40
C LEU A 539 0.71 -29.73 20.35
N ASP A 540 0.11 -28.87 21.17
CA ASP A 540 -1.00 -29.22 22.06
C ASP A 540 -2.36 -29.37 21.33
N ASP A 541 -2.45 -29.00 20.05
CA ASP A 541 -3.68 -29.14 19.25
C ASP A 541 -3.70 -30.50 18.52
N PRO A 542 -4.56 -31.47 18.94
CA PRO A 542 -4.62 -32.77 18.31
C PRO A 542 -5.08 -32.70 16.86
N ALA A 543 -5.93 -31.73 16.49
CA ALA A 543 -6.43 -31.60 15.12
C ALA A 543 -5.31 -31.17 14.17
N LEU A 544 -4.44 -30.25 14.60
CA LEU A 544 -3.28 -29.85 13.82
C LEU A 544 -2.28 -31.01 13.65
N VAL A 545 -2.08 -31.82 14.69
CA VAL A 545 -1.18 -32.99 14.63
C VAL A 545 -1.67 -34.02 13.62
N GLU A 546 -2.96 -34.36 13.62
CA GLU A 546 -3.55 -35.23 12.60
C GLU A 546 -3.40 -34.63 11.20
N GLN A 547 -3.54 -33.30 11.07
CA GLN A 547 -3.38 -32.60 9.80
C GLN A 547 -1.93 -32.67 9.28
N ILE A 548 -0.93 -32.56 10.17
CA ILE A 548 0.49 -32.73 9.85
C ILE A 548 0.76 -34.16 9.36
N ILE A 549 0.25 -35.17 10.07
CA ILE A 549 0.41 -36.58 9.71
C ILE A 549 -0.19 -36.84 8.33
N ALA A 550 -1.43 -36.41 8.11
CA ALA A 550 -2.12 -36.55 6.83
C ALA A 550 -1.36 -35.84 5.68
N MET A 551 -0.80 -34.65 5.95
CA MET A 551 -0.03 -33.90 4.95
C MET A 551 1.26 -34.63 4.56
N ALA A 552 2.00 -35.15 5.54
CA ALA A 552 3.24 -35.90 5.28
C ALA A 552 2.95 -37.19 4.49
N GLN A 553 1.90 -37.93 4.87
CA GLN A 553 1.46 -39.14 4.18
C GLN A 553 0.99 -38.84 2.75
N GLY A 554 0.13 -37.83 2.58
CA GLY A 554 -0.37 -37.41 1.28
C GLY A 554 0.73 -36.92 0.32
N ALA A 555 1.83 -36.38 0.86
CA ALA A 555 3.01 -35.98 0.09
C ALA A 555 4.00 -37.13 -0.17
N GLY A 556 3.75 -38.35 0.34
CA GLY A 556 4.65 -39.50 0.17
C GLY A 556 6.00 -39.32 0.90
N VAL A 557 6.01 -38.56 1.98
CA VAL A 557 7.18 -38.40 2.85
C VAL A 557 7.39 -39.74 3.57
N ARG A 558 8.61 -40.28 3.48
CA ARG A 558 8.95 -41.53 4.18
C ARG A 558 9.16 -41.22 5.67
N PRO A 559 8.96 -42.21 6.57
CA PRO A 559 9.31 -42.06 7.98
C PRO A 559 10.71 -41.47 8.16
N GLY A 560 10.82 -40.44 9.01
CA GLY A 560 12.03 -39.66 9.27
C GLY A 560 12.32 -38.53 8.28
N GLY A 561 11.53 -38.38 7.20
CA GLY A 561 11.73 -37.35 6.18
C GLY A 561 11.23 -35.95 6.58
N LEU A 562 10.21 -35.87 7.42
CA LEU A 562 9.75 -34.62 8.04
C LEU A 562 10.07 -34.67 9.53
N GLY A 563 10.70 -33.64 10.07
CA GLY A 563 10.92 -33.44 11.50
C GLY A 563 10.17 -32.22 12.02
N LEU A 564 9.87 -32.22 13.31
CA LEU A 564 9.29 -31.07 14.01
C LEU A 564 10.24 -30.61 15.12
N GLU A 565 10.45 -29.31 15.21
CA GLU A 565 11.28 -28.67 16.24
C GLU A 565 10.38 -27.81 17.11
N VAL A 566 10.51 -27.95 18.44
CA VAL A 566 9.70 -27.23 19.42
C VAL A 566 10.61 -26.57 20.43
N THR A 567 10.46 -25.26 20.58
CA THR A 567 11.26 -24.46 21.53
C THR A 567 11.00 -24.89 22.97
N GLU A 568 12.05 -24.83 23.79
CA GLU A 568 12.00 -24.91 25.26
C GLU A 568 11.16 -23.75 25.85
N GLU A 569 9.83 -23.85 25.83
CA GLU A 569 8.97 -23.01 26.68
C GLU A 569 8.62 -23.79 27.95
N THR A 570 8.69 -23.15 29.11
CA THR A 570 8.24 -23.67 30.43
C THR A 570 6.81 -24.22 30.42
N THR A 571 6.05 -23.91 29.37
CA THR A 571 4.65 -24.31 29.18
C THR A 571 4.48 -25.72 28.64
N LEU A 572 5.53 -26.45 28.20
CA LEU A 572 5.36 -27.81 27.67
C LEU A 572 4.81 -28.82 28.70
N ILE A 573 5.08 -28.59 29.99
CA ILE A 573 4.71 -29.49 31.09
C ILE A 573 3.25 -29.32 31.52
N ASP A 574 2.68 -28.13 31.33
CA ASP A 574 1.32 -27.78 31.78
C ASP A 574 0.26 -27.97 30.68
N ARG A 575 0.60 -28.68 29.61
CA ARG A 575 -0.25 -28.88 28.41
C ARG A 575 -0.82 -30.29 28.38
N GLU A 576 -2.12 -30.39 28.14
CA GLU A 576 -2.89 -31.62 28.33
C GLU A 576 -2.55 -32.71 27.30
N HIS A 577 -2.30 -32.33 26.03
CA HIS A 577 -2.22 -33.29 24.92
C HIS A 577 -0.82 -33.47 24.35
N VAL A 578 0.16 -32.65 24.76
CA VAL A 578 1.49 -32.60 24.16
C VAL A 578 2.19 -33.97 24.14
N SER A 579 2.22 -34.70 25.26
CA SER A 579 2.89 -36.01 25.31
C SER A 579 2.20 -37.06 24.44
N GLU A 580 0.86 -37.06 24.40
CA GLU A 580 0.09 -37.94 23.52
C GLU A 580 0.36 -37.64 22.05
N ASN A 581 0.38 -36.35 21.69
CA ASN A 581 0.63 -35.88 20.34
C ASN A 581 2.04 -36.20 19.85
N ILE A 582 3.06 -36.10 20.72
CA ILE A 582 4.42 -36.58 20.40
C ILE A 582 4.39 -38.09 20.12
N GLY A 583 3.69 -38.87 20.92
CA GLY A 583 3.52 -40.31 20.69
C GLY A 583 2.87 -40.63 19.33
N ARG A 584 1.83 -39.88 18.96
CA ARG A 584 1.15 -40.02 17.65
C ARG A 584 2.08 -39.67 16.48
N LEU A 585 2.82 -38.55 16.58
CA LEU A 585 3.81 -38.15 15.58
C LEU A 585 4.92 -39.18 15.44
N TRP A 586 5.43 -39.70 16.55
CA TRP A 586 6.45 -40.76 16.57
C TRP A 586 5.95 -42.03 15.88
N ALA A 587 4.73 -42.48 16.20
CA ALA A 587 4.11 -43.65 15.56
C ALA A 587 3.89 -43.45 14.05
N ALA A 588 3.63 -42.22 13.60
CA ALA A 588 3.54 -41.85 12.20
C ALA A 588 4.92 -41.68 11.51
N GLY A 589 6.03 -41.82 12.25
CA GLY A 589 7.38 -41.67 11.74
C GLY A 589 7.84 -40.21 11.56
N ILE A 590 7.22 -39.27 12.28
CA ILE A 590 7.57 -37.84 12.28
C ILE A 590 8.29 -37.54 13.60
N PRO A 591 9.63 -37.52 13.63
CA PRO A 591 10.37 -37.23 14.85
C PRO A 591 10.14 -35.80 15.34
N VAL A 592 10.05 -35.66 16.66
CA VAL A 592 10.03 -34.37 17.35
C VAL A 592 11.39 -34.13 18.00
N SER A 593 11.85 -32.90 17.98
CA SER A 593 13.10 -32.44 18.58
C SER A 593 12.85 -31.23 19.46
N VAL A 594 13.67 -31.09 20.51
CA VAL A 594 13.64 -29.91 21.39
C VAL A 594 14.66 -28.90 20.89
N ASP A 595 14.23 -27.65 20.73
CA ASP A 595 15.05 -26.54 20.25
C ASP A 595 15.43 -25.56 21.39
N ASP A 596 16.56 -24.88 21.23
CA ASP A 596 17.13 -23.92 22.20
C ASP A 596 17.31 -24.47 23.64
N PHE A 597 17.73 -25.73 23.80
CA PHE A 597 17.88 -26.33 25.12
C PHE A 597 19.01 -25.67 25.93
N SER A 598 18.63 -25.09 27.08
CA SER A 598 19.47 -24.24 27.94
C SER A 598 19.37 -24.65 29.42
N MET A 599 19.97 -23.86 30.31
CA MET A 599 20.13 -24.17 31.75
C MET A 599 18.85 -24.00 32.60
N GLY A 600 17.70 -23.63 32.04
CA GLY A 600 16.66 -22.95 32.84
C GLY A 600 15.21 -23.44 32.79
N HIS A 601 14.74 -24.15 31.75
CA HIS A 601 13.28 -24.10 31.48
C HIS A 601 12.57 -25.41 31.10
N THR A 602 13.23 -26.41 30.51
CA THR A 602 12.65 -27.76 30.31
C THR A 602 12.93 -28.61 31.54
N SER A 603 11.88 -29.13 32.16
CA SER A 603 12.07 -30.16 33.18
C SER A 603 12.68 -31.39 32.52
N LEU A 604 13.81 -31.88 33.03
CA LEU A 604 14.39 -33.18 32.66
C LEU A 604 13.35 -34.31 32.63
N ARG A 605 12.28 -34.16 33.43
CA ARG A 605 11.10 -35.02 33.41
C ARG A 605 10.45 -35.13 32.03
N TYR A 606 10.35 -34.03 31.29
CA TYR A 606 9.72 -34.00 29.98
C TYR A 606 10.53 -34.75 28.93
N LEU A 607 11.87 -34.65 28.99
CA LEU A 607 12.78 -35.47 28.17
C LEU A 607 12.71 -36.95 28.54
N GLN A 608 12.45 -37.27 29.80
CA GLN A 608 12.31 -38.65 30.28
C GLN A 608 11.00 -39.31 29.83
N GLU A 609 9.89 -38.55 29.79
CA GLU A 609 8.55 -39.07 29.53
C GLU A 609 8.20 -39.16 28.02
N ASN A 610 8.99 -38.56 27.14
CA ASN A 610 8.64 -38.42 25.72
C ASN A 610 9.74 -38.85 24.75
N PRO A 611 9.39 -39.46 23.60
CA PRO A 611 10.36 -39.90 22.60
C PRO A 611 10.82 -38.73 21.71
N PHE A 612 11.90 -38.05 22.14
CA PHE A 612 12.59 -37.06 21.32
C PHE A 612 13.70 -37.70 20.48
N ARG A 613 13.83 -37.26 19.23
CA ARG A 613 14.95 -37.68 18.38
C ARG A 613 16.20 -36.86 18.65
N TYR A 614 16.05 -35.54 18.69
CA TYR A 614 17.15 -34.62 18.91
C TYR A 614 16.87 -33.63 20.04
N VAL A 615 17.93 -33.27 20.75
CA VAL A 615 17.98 -32.09 21.62
C VAL A 615 19.02 -31.14 21.05
N LYS A 616 18.57 -29.97 20.60
CA LYS A 616 19.43 -28.94 19.99
C LYS A 616 20.00 -28.07 21.11
N LEU A 617 21.32 -27.98 21.16
CA LEU A 617 22.05 -27.24 22.18
C LEU A 617 22.08 -25.75 21.81
N ASP A 618 21.64 -24.89 22.71
CA ASP A 618 21.62 -23.44 22.50
C ASP A 618 23.00 -22.88 22.09
N GLY A 619 22.98 -21.97 21.11
CA GLY A 619 24.20 -21.41 20.54
C GLY A 619 25.04 -20.56 21.53
N SER A 620 24.46 -20.04 22.61
CA SER A 620 25.25 -19.35 23.65
C SER A 620 26.11 -20.33 24.46
N LEU A 621 25.63 -21.56 24.68
CA LEU A 621 26.41 -22.63 25.31
C LEU A 621 27.50 -23.15 24.36
N VAL A 622 27.14 -23.41 23.10
CA VAL A 622 28.06 -23.93 22.08
C VAL A 622 29.24 -23.01 21.83
N ARG A 623 29.01 -21.69 21.68
CA ARG A 623 30.07 -20.71 21.42
C ARG A 623 31.13 -20.65 22.53
N GLN A 624 30.74 -20.98 23.77
CA GLN A 624 31.63 -20.88 24.93
C GLN A 624 32.36 -22.19 25.25
N VAL A 625 32.17 -23.27 24.49
CA VAL A 625 32.72 -24.60 24.80
C VAL A 625 34.26 -24.65 24.85
N THR A 626 34.93 -23.78 24.07
CA THR A 626 36.38 -23.70 23.99
C THR A 626 37.00 -22.87 25.13
N GLU A 627 36.28 -21.88 25.63
CA GLU A 627 36.81 -20.87 26.56
C GLU A 627 36.27 -21.02 28.00
N ASN A 628 35.07 -21.56 28.16
CA ASN A 628 34.38 -21.65 29.45
C ASN A 628 34.26 -23.11 29.90
N ALA A 629 35.03 -23.47 30.94
CA ALA A 629 35.01 -24.81 31.51
C ALA A 629 33.62 -25.23 32.01
N ARG A 630 32.81 -24.29 32.50
CA ARG A 630 31.44 -24.59 32.96
C ARG A 630 30.51 -24.93 31.80
N SER A 631 30.56 -24.15 30.71
CA SER A 631 29.79 -24.44 29.50
C SER A 631 30.18 -25.80 28.90
N ARG A 632 31.48 -26.13 28.91
CA ARG A 632 31.99 -27.44 28.50
C ARG A 632 31.41 -28.59 29.33
N GLU A 633 31.38 -28.45 30.64
CA GLU A 633 30.83 -29.47 31.55
C GLU A 633 29.32 -29.66 31.34
N ILE A 634 28.58 -28.56 31.11
CA ILE A 634 27.14 -28.59 30.82
C ILE A 634 26.89 -29.37 29.52
N VAL A 635 27.62 -29.03 28.45
CA VAL A 635 27.49 -29.74 27.16
C VAL A 635 27.83 -31.22 27.33
N SER A 636 28.92 -31.57 28.02
CA SER A 636 29.30 -32.97 28.32
C SER A 636 28.20 -33.73 29.06
N SER A 637 27.56 -33.08 30.04
CA SER A 637 26.46 -33.65 30.81
C SER A 637 25.23 -33.89 29.94
N LEU A 638 24.90 -32.96 29.05
CA LEU A 638 23.77 -33.10 28.11
C LEU A 638 24.00 -34.20 27.07
N VAL A 639 25.22 -34.33 26.55
CA VAL A 639 25.59 -35.44 25.65
C VAL A 639 25.47 -36.78 26.37
N SER A 640 25.95 -36.85 27.61
CA SER A 640 25.86 -38.06 28.44
C SER A 640 24.41 -38.43 28.74
N LEU A 641 23.56 -37.43 29.03
CA LEU A 641 22.13 -37.60 29.25
C LEU A 641 21.43 -38.13 27.99
N GLY A 642 21.77 -37.59 26.81
CA GLY A 642 21.23 -38.08 25.54
C GLY A 642 21.52 -39.55 25.30
N THR A 643 22.74 -39.97 25.61
CA THR A 643 23.11 -41.39 25.55
C THR A 643 22.26 -42.24 26.50
N GLY A 644 21.99 -41.75 27.72
CA GLY A 644 21.17 -42.45 28.72
C GLY A 644 19.68 -42.50 28.40
N LEU A 645 19.12 -41.47 27.76
CA LEU A 645 17.71 -41.34 27.41
C LEU A 645 17.39 -41.67 25.93
N SER A 646 18.38 -42.13 25.17
CA SER A 646 18.25 -42.52 23.76
C SER A 646 17.83 -41.38 22.81
N PHE A 647 18.32 -40.17 23.06
CA PHE A 647 18.24 -39.05 22.10
C PHE A 647 19.62 -38.58 21.67
N ASP A 648 19.70 -38.01 20.47
CA ASP A 648 20.94 -37.44 19.94
C ASP A 648 21.03 -35.93 20.24
N THR A 649 22.24 -35.41 20.44
CA THR A 649 22.45 -33.96 20.59
C THR A 649 22.86 -33.35 19.25
N VAL A 650 22.34 -32.16 18.95
CA VAL A 650 22.74 -31.35 17.79
C VAL A 650 23.26 -30.00 18.31
N ALA A 651 24.51 -29.67 18.04
CA ALA A 651 25.06 -28.38 18.44
C ALA A 651 24.72 -27.30 17.40
N GLU A 652 24.05 -26.23 17.86
CA GLU A 652 23.71 -25.10 17.01
C GLU A 652 24.77 -23.99 17.00
N GLN A 653 24.70 -23.12 15.99
CA GLN A 653 25.59 -21.97 15.83
C GLN A 653 27.07 -22.35 15.84
N VAL A 654 27.41 -23.51 15.25
CA VAL A 654 28.80 -23.94 15.06
C VAL A 654 29.43 -23.14 13.91
N GLU A 655 30.25 -22.15 14.27
CA GLU A 655 30.84 -21.21 13.30
C GLU A 655 32.31 -21.50 12.97
N THR A 656 33.03 -22.26 13.80
CA THR A 656 34.45 -22.56 13.58
C THR A 656 34.76 -24.04 13.75
N ALA A 657 35.78 -24.53 13.03
CA ALA A 657 36.28 -25.90 13.17
C ALA A 657 36.76 -26.19 14.61
N GLN A 658 37.32 -25.20 15.31
CA GLN A 658 37.77 -25.32 16.70
C GLN A 658 36.62 -25.65 17.65
N VAL A 659 35.46 -25.00 17.48
CA VAL A 659 34.25 -25.29 18.27
C VAL A 659 33.73 -26.68 17.95
N ARG A 660 33.66 -27.05 16.66
CA ARG A 660 33.27 -28.40 16.23
C ARG A 660 34.17 -29.48 16.84
N ASP A 661 35.48 -29.33 16.75
CA ASP A 661 36.44 -30.33 17.24
C ASP A 661 36.33 -30.49 18.76
N ALA A 662 36.10 -29.40 19.49
CA ALA A 662 35.82 -29.43 20.92
C ALA A 662 34.50 -30.18 21.23
N LEU A 663 33.44 -29.97 20.43
CA LEU A 663 32.17 -30.68 20.58
C LEU A 663 32.30 -32.19 20.29
N ILE A 664 33.07 -32.57 19.26
CA ILE A 664 33.38 -33.98 18.95
C ILE A 664 34.08 -34.64 20.13
N ALA A 665 35.04 -33.96 20.77
CA ALA A 665 35.74 -34.47 21.95
C ALA A 665 34.81 -34.70 23.15
N LEU A 666 33.68 -34.00 23.22
CA LEU A 666 32.64 -34.18 24.24
C LEU A 666 31.58 -35.22 23.84
N GLY A 667 31.69 -35.82 22.65
CA GLY A 667 30.75 -36.82 22.13
C GLY A 667 29.56 -36.25 21.36
N CYS A 668 29.52 -34.94 21.09
CA CYS A 668 28.49 -34.34 20.23
C CYS A 668 28.91 -34.46 18.76
N THR A 669 28.14 -35.22 17.97
CA THR A 669 28.51 -35.63 16.61
C THR A 669 27.64 -35.04 15.51
N ARG A 670 26.76 -34.09 15.83
CA ARG A 670 25.86 -33.43 14.88
C ARG A 670 25.88 -31.94 15.07
N PHE A 671 25.91 -31.21 13.96
CA PHE A 671 26.21 -29.78 13.94
C PHE A 671 25.28 -29.03 12.99
N GLN A 672 24.95 -27.81 13.37
CA GLN A 672 24.28 -26.84 12.53
C GLN A 672 24.94 -25.47 12.75
N GLY A 673 25.35 -24.80 11.68
CA GLY A 673 25.99 -23.49 11.80
C GLY A 673 26.69 -23.01 10.55
N TYR A 674 27.22 -21.78 10.61
CA TYR A 674 27.82 -21.11 9.45
C TYR A 674 29.20 -21.65 9.08
N LEU A 675 29.78 -22.55 9.88
CA LEU A 675 30.93 -23.36 9.45
C LEU A 675 30.62 -24.12 8.16
N TYR A 676 29.38 -24.57 8.00
CA TYR A 676 28.91 -25.33 6.84
C TYR A 676 28.15 -24.43 5.87
N SER A 677 26.98 -23.93 6.27
CA SER A 677 26.18 -23.06 5.42
C SER A 677 25.17 -22.26 6.26
N PRO A 678 24.85 -21.02 5.88
CA PRO A 678 23.62 -20.38 6.32
C PRO A 678 22.39 -21.09 5.71
N ALA A 679 21.19 -20.68 6.11
CA ALA A 679 19.99 -21.07 5.38
C ALA A 679 20.05 -20.50 3.96
N VAL A 680 19.83 -21.34 2.95
CA VAL A 680 19.88 -20.98 1.52
C VAL A 680 18.66 -21.54 0.78
N PRO A 681 18.33 -21.03 -0.42
CA PRO A 681 17.27 -21.63 -1.26
C PRO A 681 17.47 -23.14 -1.47
N LEU A 682 16.37 -23.86 -1.72
CA LEU A 682 16.37 -25.32 -1.87
C LEU A 682 17.42 -25.84 -2.85
N GLU A 683 17.54 -25.20 -4.02
CA GLU A 683 18.49 -25.61 -5.06
C GLU A 683 19.95 -25.45 -4.61
N GLU A 684 20.27 -24.37 -3.90
CA GLU A 684 21.60 -24.13 -3.34
C GLU A 684 21.91 -25.13 -2.21
N CYS A 685 20.93 -25.42 -1.35
CA CYS A 685 21.08 -26.40 -0.27
C CYS A 685 21.30 -27.82 -0.83
N LEU A 686 20.58 -28.18 -1.91
CA LEU A 686 20.77 -29.45 -2.62
C LEU A 686 22.16 -29.58 -3.23
N ALA A 687 22.69 -28.48 -3.80
CA ALA A 687 24.05 -28.45 -4.32
C ALA A 687 25.07 -28.67 -3.20
N PHE A 688 24.93 -27.94 -2.08
CA PHE A 688 25.77 -28.10 -0.90
C PHE A 688 25.78 -29.55 -0.38
N CYS A 689 24.60 -30.18 -0.24
CA CYS A 689 24.51 -31.56 0.26
C CYS A 689 25.12 -32.61 -0.69
N ARG A 690 25.37 -32.29 -1.97
CA ARG A 690 25.99 -33.20 -2.94
C ARG A 690 27.52 -33.13 -2.95
N GLU A 691 28.09 -32.05 -2.45
CA GLU A 691 29.54 -31.79 -2.41
C GLU A 691 30.22 -32.39 -1.16
N GLU A 692 29.45 -33.07 -0.31
CA GLU A 692 29.93 -33.80 0.87
C GLU A 692 30.96 -34.90 0.52
N PRO A 693 31.83 -35.32 1.47
CA PRO A 693 31.88 -34.93 2.88
C PRO A 693 32.59 -33.60 3.15
N TRP A 694 32.02 -32.81 4.06
CA TRP A 694 32.55 -31.53 4.53
C TRP A 694 33.40 -31.72 5.79
N ARG A 695 34.73 -31.59 5.67
CA ARG A 695 35.70 -31.81 6.77
C ARG A 695 36.22 -30.54 7.40
#